data_AF-A0A0F3GHM0-F1
#
_entry.id   AF-A0A0F3GHM0-F1
#
_cell.length_a   1.000
_cell.length_b   1.000
_cell.length_c   1.000
_cell.angle_alpha   90.00
_cell.angle_beta   90.00
_cell.angle_gamma   90.00
#
_symmetry.space_group_name_H-M   'P 1'
#
loop_
_entity.id
_entity.type
_entity.pdbx_description
1 polymer ?
#
loop_
_entity_poly.entity_id
_entity_poly.type
_entity_poly.pdbx_seq_one_letter_code
_entity_poly.pdbx_strand_id
1 'polypeptide(L)'
;MLGEKSRSGLTMLQAVFYPSKDFDIALPPSTTTLSWLGYFNNLWYYEDVTGNISNLREETVHDNFLNLQTDNIVSFDFVGNQLVVRSWEDTNGDGAGDNQLADKLLDDVEMVWEAGEILFKRTTARKIFVNDNGTAYPKSPISTTCGTNNMVAFSTANKACFGSYLGTDLNNDGSVNTADNTQADRLINYVIGADYPEYRNRTLPLTNPIDASVAGTWKLGDIIYSTPQILKYDNLYSDYSVAYVGANDGMLHAFKVGKLDSTGLSGTNKAQLTVGSKDSIALGEEMWAFIPKNALPYLRFYADPNYCHNYTVDLSPYIYSYGSNRLLIGGMRLGGACGGTSTLKPPTDTCSTPTSPYPSTCVGMSSYFALNVKDPKNPKLLWEFSDPALKFTFSGPAVVNYNNTRFVVFLSGPEDYSGNSSQNLRVFVLKLNADDTINTVYTKDMGVSYANSFGGRLFTKGLDIDEDGNTDFVFFGYSKYINTVATYPQWGGGVVKMYINGTNPSLWAYNDYVTFANPNGFPITSKVAFDKCFDQYYLYFTSGRYFTSNELYNTSAGPVTNKPDILAGVPFTCNYQNICNPAAINMPSITIGSHSTAGSAATSGSVCYNLATSNYANAAWFQALDPITSPYYMERGVTDPVTTGANYVLFVTAQPTSDVCSFSGQSRMWGFNCATGGMINSTACAGKTVNTTLVQGTLLMQLSTAAINQINLKNTFTGGGAVQKTGWSAGMPPPNPPPITPSGTGSKLIHGLDKW
;
A
#
# COMPACT_ATOMS: atom_id res chain seq x y z
N MET A 1 6.90 -11.75 38.54
CA MET A 1 6.93 -11.30 37.13
C MET A 1 8.01 -10.24 37.02
N LEU A 2 9.08 -10.52 36.27
CA LEU A 2 10.14 -9.55 35.98
C LEU A 2 9.56 -8.49 35.04
N GLY A 3 9.65 -7.21 35.42
CA GLY A 3 9.03 -6.09 34.73
C GLY A 3 9.52 -5.95 33.30
N GLU A 4 8.58 -5.98 32.35
CA GLU A 4 8.82 -5.53 30.99
C GLU A 4 9.03 -4.01 31.02
N LYS A 5 10.26 -3.57 30.74
CA LYS A 5 10.55 -2.14 30.55
C LYS A 5 9.70 -1.62 29.37
N SER A 6 8.94 -0.55 29.60
CA SER A 6 8.34 0.26 28.55
C SER A 6 9.42 0.66 27.54
N ARG A 7 9.28 0.25 26.29
CA ARG A 7 10.16 0.67 25.20
C ARG A 7 9.55 1.93 24.60
N SER A 8 10.33 3.02 24.55
CA SER A 8 9.83 4.35 24.17
C SER A 8 10.40 4.89 22.85
N GLY A 9 11.29 4.16 22.18
CA GLY A 9 11.90 4.59 20.92
C GLY A 9 11.69 3.56 19.81
N LEU A 10 11.26 4.03 18.64
CA LEU A 10 10.97 3.30 17.41
C LEU A 10 11.53 4.07 16.21
N THR A 11 11.52 3.48 15.01
CA THR A 11 11.79 4.22 13.77
C THR A 11 10.57 4.20 12.86
N MET A 12 10.44 5.23 12.03
CA MET A 12 9.37 5.41 11.05
C MET A 12 9.98 5.62 9.65
N LEU A 13 9.53 4.84 8.68
CA LEU A 13 9.98 4.97 7.30
C LEU A 13 8.98 5.77 6.47
N GLN A 14 9.44 6.79 5.75
CA GLN A 14 8.58 7.65 4.93
C GLN A 14 9.01 7.59 3.48
N ALA A 15 8.10 7.23 2.57
CA ALA A 15 8.31 7.37 1.14
C ALA A 15 7.75 8.70 0.64
N VAL A 16 8.57 9.47 -0.08
CA VAL A 16 8.20 10.77 -0.65
C VAL A 16 8.68 10.80 -2.10
N PHE A 17 7.94 11.47 -2.98
CA PHE A 17 8.42 11.69 -4.34
C PHE A 17 8.24 13.14 -4.79
N TYR A 18 9.01 13.53 -5.80
CA TYR A 18 8.92 14.82 -6.44
C TYR A 18 8.64 14.64 -7.93
N PRO A 19 7.47 15.02 -8.44
CA PRO A 19 7.22 15.08 -9.88
C PRO A 19 8.24 16.00 -10.58
N SER A 20 8.60 17.09 -9.93
CA SER A 20 9.66 18.03 -10.32
C SER A 20 10.27 18.63 -9.05
N LYS A 21 11.59 18.78 -9.01
CA LYS A 21 12.34 19.42 -7.93
C LYS A 21 13.48 20.25 -8.51
N ASP A 22 13.55 21.49 -8.06
CA ASP A 22 14.64 22.42 -8.39
C ASP A 22 15.77 22.28 -7.39
N PHE A 23 17.00 22.38 -7.89
CA PHE A 23 18.23 22.21 -7.14
C PHE A 23 19.16 23.38 -7.43
N ASP A 24 19.51 24.13 -6.39
CA ASP A 24 20.40 25.28 -6.50
C ASP A 24 21.87 24.86 -6.43
N ILE A 25 22.60 25.15 -7.50
CA ILE A 25 24.03 24.93 -7.69
C ILE A 25 24.76 26.17 -7.21
N ALA A 26 25.70 26.01 -6.27
CA ALA A 26 26.45 27.14 -5.72
C ALA A 26 27.49 27.68 -6.71
N LEU A 27 28.16 26.80 -7.47
CA LEU A 27 29.32 27.17 -8.28
C LEU A 27 29.38 26.39 -9.62
N PRO A 28 29.17 27.05 -10.78
CA PRO A 28 28.63 28.41 -10.92
C PRO A 28 27.16 28.47 -10.46
N PRO A 29 26.69 29.61 -9.91
CA PRO A 29 25.31 29.81 -9.52
C PRO A 29 24.34 29.47 -10.65
N SER A 30 23.57 28.41 -10.48
CA SER A 30 22.58 27.95 -11.45
C SER A 30 21.53 27.11 -10.75
N THR A 31 20.39 26.90 -11.39
CA THR A 31 19.36 25.97 -10.89
C THR A 31 19.22 24.86 -11.90
N THR A 32 19.18 23.61 -11.43
CA THR A 32 18.88 22.45 -12.26
C THR A 32 17.61 21.78 -11.76
N THR A 33 16.76 21.32 -12.68
CA THR A 33 15.49 20.68 -12.35
C THR A 33 15.58 19.21 -12.70
N LEU A 34 15.25 18.34 -11.75
CA LEU A 34 15.02 16.93 -12.00
C LEU A 34 13.57 16.56 -11.71
N SER A 35 13.06 15.59 -12.45
CA SER A 35 11.70 15.08 -12.28
C SER A 35 11.68 13.66 -11.71
N TRP A 36 10.53 13.23 -11.19
CA TRP A 36 10.25 11.86 -10.74
C TRP A 36 11.33 11.26 -9.83
N LEU A 37 11.72 12.01 -8.80
CA LEU A 37 12.69 11.57 -7.79
C LEU A 37 11.96 10.90 -6.63
N GLY A 38 12.34 9.69 -6.24
CA GLY A 38 11.87 9.05 -5.01
C GLY A 38 12.86 9.20 -3.87
N TYR A 39 12.34 9.45 -2.67
CA TYR A 39 13.03 9.58 -1.39
C TYR A 39 12.46 8.54 -0.44
N PHE A 40 13.34 7.91 0.34
CA PHE A 40 12.95 6.94 1.35
C PHE A 40 13.66 7.21 2.66
N ASN A 41 12.97 7.96 3.52
CA ASN A 41 13.49 8.55 4.74
C ASN A 41 13.28 7.60 5.92
N ASN A 42 14.19 7.64 6.89
CA ASN A 42 14.00 7.02 8.21
C ASN A 42 14.12 8.08 9.31
N LEU A 43 13.08 8.19 10.14
CA LEU A 43 12.99 9.10 11.26
C LEU A 43 12.88 8.33 12.58
N TRP A 44 13.23 8.99 13.67
CA TRP A 44 12.90 8.49 14.99
C TRP A 44 11.43 8.73 15.32
N TYR A 45 10.87 7.83 16.11
CA TYR A 45 9.57 7.98 16.71
C TYR A 45 9.66 7.69 18.21
N TYR A 46 9.31 8.68 19.01
CA TYR A 46 9.26 8.59 20.47
C TYR A 46 7.82 8.39 20.95
N GLU A 47 7.62 7.50 21.92
CA GLU A 47 6.35 7.25 22.57
C GLU A 47 6.53 7.00 24.08
N ASP A 48 5.81 7.77 24.89
CA ASP A 48 5.57 7.48 26.30
C ASP A 48 4.08 7.36 26.56
N VAL A 49 3.61 6.12 26.69
CA VAL A 49 2.21 5.77 26.98
C VAL A 49 1.77 6.31 28.34
N THR A 50 2.68 6.45 29.32
CA THR A 50 2.34 6.92 30.67
C THR A 50 2.11 8.43 30.66
N GLY A 51 3.02 9.17 30.03
CA GLY A 51 2.89 10.60 29.78
C GLY A 51 1.85 10.96 28.71
N ASN A 52 1.38 10.00 27.92
CA ASN A 52 0.57 10.21 26.71
C ASN A 52 1.26 11.17 25.72
N ILE A 53 2.58 11.00 25.58
CA ILE A 53 3.44 11.78 24.71
C ILE A 53 3.84 10.91 23.52
N SER A 54 3.76 11.46 22.32
CA SER A 54 4.32 10.83 21.14
C SER A 54 4.73 11.87 20.11
N ASN A 55 5.89 11.69 19.48
CA ASN A 55 6.37 12.60 18.45
C ASN A 55 7.39 11.95 17.51
N LEU A 56 7.54 12.55 16.34
CA LEU A 56 8.64 12.28 15.42
C LEU A 56 9.86 13.09 15.83
N ARG A 57 11.04 12.52 15.64
CA ARG A 57 12.32 13.16 15.93
C ARG A 57 13.30 12.95 14.79
N GLU A 58 14.11 13.97 14.55
CA GLU A 58 15.25 13.90 13.63
C GLU A 58 16.47 13.29 14.34
N GLU A 59 17.56 13.06 13.63
CA GLU A 59 18.84 12.54 14.15
C GLU A 59 19.88 13.67 14.10
N THR A 60 19.73 14.65 15.00
CA THR A 60 20.43 15.95 14.92
C THR A 60 21.95 15.82 15.03
N VAL A 61 22.44 14.80 15.74
CA VAL A 61 23.87 14.60 16.01
C VAL A 61 24.51 13.47 15.21
N HIS A 62 23.73 12.67 14.46
CA HIS A 62 24.18 11.51 13.68
C HIS A 62 24.97 10.47 14.47
N ASP A 63 24.56 10.20 15.71
CA ASP A 63 25.15 9.15 16.56
C ASP A 63 24.34 7.83 16.55
N ASN A 64 23.18 7.83 15.89
CA ASN A 64 22.22 6.73 15.80
C ASN A 64 21.57 6.37 17.14
N PHE A 65 21.54 7.30 18.10
CA PHE A 65 20.76 7.18 19.31
C PHE A 65 19.57 8.12 19.26
N LEU A 66 18.39 7.61 19.59
CA LEU A 66 17.27 8.46 19.94
C LEU A 66 17.50 9.04 21.34
N ASN A 67 17.94 10.28 21.41
CA ASN A 67 18.19 11.03 22.64
C ASN A 67 17.26 12.25 22.73
N LEU A 68 16.44 12.26 23.78
CA LEU A 68 15.41 13.29 23.93
C LEU A 68 15.95 14.73 24.02
N GLN A 69 17.17 14.94 24.48
CA GLN A 69 17.73 16.30 24.65
C GLN A 69 18.47 16.82 23.42
N THR A 70 18.99 15.94 22.58
CA THR A 70 19.81 16.32 21.43
C THR A 70 19.04 16.20 20.11
N ASP A 71 18.10 15.27 20.03
CA ASP A 71 17.30 15.05 18.82
C ASP A 71 16.03 15.89 18.85
N ASN A 72 15.96 16.84 17.93
CA ASN A 72 14.82 17.75 17.88
C ASN A 72 13.53 17.00 17.50
N ILE A 73 12.44 17.44 18.12
CA ILE A 73 11.09 17.04 17.73
C ILE A 73 10.77 17.68 16.39
N VAL A 74 10.18 16.93 15.47
CA VAL A 74 9.72 17.43 14.17
C VAL A 74 8.24 17.14 13.94
N SER A 75 7.55 18.07 13.27
CA SER A 75 6.17 17.90 12.80
C SER A 75 6.04 18.38 11.36
N PHE A 76 5.39 17.55 10.54
CA PHE A 76 5.20 17.81 9.12
C PHE A 76 3.84 18.45 8.92
N ASP A 77 3.83 19.76 8.73
CA ASP A 77 2.63 20.56 8.55
C ASP A 77 2.51 21.05 7.11
N PHE A 78 1.29 21.40 6.73
CA PHE A 78 1.01 21.96 5.42
C PHE A 78 0.39 23.35 5.56
N VAL A 79 1.20 24.38 5.29
CA VAL A 79 0.84 25.78 5.54
C VAL A 79 1.08 26.60 4.27
N GLY A 80 0.09 27.40 3.86
CA GLY A 80 0.26 28.35 2.76
C GLY A 80 0.69 27.71 1.44
N ASN A 81 0.15 26.53 1.09
CA ASN A 81 0.47 25.81 -0.14
C ASN A 81 1.87 25.14 -0.15
N GLN A 82 2.54 25.01 1.00
CA GLN A 82 3.86 24.41 1.12
C GLN A 82 3.94 23.43 2.30
N LEU A 83 4.74 22.37 2.13
CA LEU A 83 5.15 21.52 3.25
C LEU A 83 6.13 22.32 4.11
N VAL A 84 5.84 22.42 5.39
CA VAL A 84 6.67 23.09 6.39
C VAL A 84 6.96 22.08 7.49
N VAL A 85 8.24 21.92 7.83
CA VAL A 85 8.63 21.09 8.95
C VAL A 85 8.91 21.99 10.15
N ARG A 86 8.02 21.92 11.15
CA ARG A 86 8.24 22.62 12.41
C ARG A 86 9.15 21.78 13.30
N SER A 87 10.06 22.43 14.02
CA SER A 87 11.00 21.75 14.91
C SER A 87 11.05 22.36 16.31
N TRP A 88 11.32 21.53 17.32
CA TRP A 88 11.42 21.94 18.73
C TRP A 88 12.55 21.23 19.46
N GLU A 89 13.16 21.95 20.40
CA GLU A 89 14.08 21.38 21.39
C GLU A 89 13.30 20.81 22.59
N ASP A 90 13.85 19.79 23.24
CA ASP A 90 13.37 19.20 24.50
C ASP A 90 14.53 19.23 25.52
N THR A 91 14.75 20.42 26.06
CA THR A 91 15.92 20.74 26.91
C THR A 91 15.89 19.98 28.24
N ASN A 92 14.69 19.68 28.73
CA ASN A 92 14.49 19.00 30.01
C ASN A 92 14.47 17.46 29.88
N GLY A 93 14.34 16.92 28.66
CA GLY A 93 14.37 15.50 28.34
C GLY A 93 13.11 14.73 28.76
N ASP A 94 11.98 15.40 28.93
CA ASP A 94 10.70 14.81 29.34
C ASP A 94 9.89 14.22 28.16
N GLY A 95 10.33 14.49 26.93
CA GLY A 95 9.72 14.01 25.71
C GLY A 95 8.84 15.03 25.01
N ALA A 96 8.48 16.15 25.65
CA ALA A 96 7.69 17.24 25.10
C ALA A 96 8.57 18.38 24.58
N GLY A 97 8.06 19.14 23.60
CA GLY A 97 8.80 20.29 23.06
C GLY A 97 8.73 21.48 24.02
N ASP A 98 9.90 22.05 24.34
CA ASP A 98 10.05 23.24 25.17
C ASP A 98 10.04 24.51 24.31
N ASN A 99 10.99 24.61 23.37
CA ASN A 99 11.23 25.80 22.54
C ASN A 99 11.08 25.47 21.07
N GLN A 100 10.25 26.23 20.34
CA GLN A 100 10.15 26.10 18.88
C GLN A 100 11.36 26.73 18.21
N LEU A 101 11.97 25.99 17.28
CA LEU A 101 13.06 26.42 16.43
C LEU A 101 12.52 27.01 15.11
N ALA A 102 13.43 27.46 14.24
CA ALA A 102 13.04 27.89 12.90
C ALA A 102 12.42 26.73 12.10
N ASP A 103 11.43 27.08 11.28
CA ASP A 103 10.82 26.13 10.35
C ASP A 103 11.85 25.67 9.30
N LYS A 104 11.77 24.38 8.94
CA LYS A 104 12.67 23.68 8.03
C LYS A 104 11.94 23.26 6.76
N LEU A 105 12.68 23.09 5.66
CA LEU A 105 12.22 22.29 4.52
C LEU A 105 12.44 20.80 4.82
N LEU A 106 11.80 19.91 4.04
CA LEU A 106 12.01 18.46 4.19
C LEU A 106 13.49 18.07 4.02
N ASP A 107 14.20 18.75 3.11
CA ASP A 107 15.62 18.50 2.84
C ASP A 107 16.55 18.94 3.98
N ASP A 108 16.07 19.80 4.89
CA ASP A 108 16.83 20.29 6.04
C ASP A 108 16.58 19.45 7.30
N VAL A 109 15.74 18.40 7.20
CA VAL A 109 15.47 17.48 8.30
C VAL A 109 16.56 16.42 8.34
N GLU A 110 17.21 16.29 9.48
CA GLU A 110 18.29 15.30 9.65
C GLU A 110 17.71 13.90 9.84
N MET A 111 17.73 13.10 8.78
CA MET A 111 17.20 11.74 8.81
C MET A 111 18.19 10.79 9.50
N VAL A 112 17.68 9.74 10.14
CA VAL A 112 18.52 8.61 10.63
C VAL A 112 19.29 7.99 9.46
N TRP A 113 18.61 7.87 8.32
CA TRP A 113 19.20 7.64 7.01
C TRP A 113 18.18 7.98 5.91
N GLU A 114 18.65 8.28 4.72
CA GLU A 114 17.82 8.48 3.52
C GLU A 114 18.36 7.61 2.38
N ALA A 115 17.55 6.67 1.89
CA ALA A 115 18.05 5.64 1.00
C ALA A 115 18.35 6.15 -0.43
N GLY A 116 17.61 7.15 -0.90
CA GLY A 116 17.84 7.82 -2.18
C GLY A 116 19.21 8.52 -2.24
N GLU A 117 19.58 9.23 -1.18
CA GLU A 117 20.84 9.93 -1.01
C GLU A 117 22.00 8.94 -0.85
N ILE A 118 21.81 7.87 -0.08
CA ILE A 118 22.79 6.77 0.03
C ILE A 118 23.03 6.15 -1.35
N LEU A 119 21.96 5.88 -2.12
CA LEU A 119 22.06 5.36 -3.48
C LEU A 119 22.69 6.35 -4.46
N PHE A 120 22.40 7.63 -4.30
CA PHE A 120 22.96 8.71 -5.09
C PHE A 120 24.48 8.78 -4.91
N LYS A 121 24.97 8.74 -3.66
CA LYS A 121 26.39 8.73 -3.28
C LYS A 121 27.11 7.40 -3.53
N ARG A 122 26.37 6.32 -3.81
CA ARG A 122 26.94 4.97 -3.99
C ARG A 122 27.84 4.89 -5.22
N THR A 123 29.09 4.46 -4.99
CA THR A 123 30.09 4.17 -6.03
C THR A 123 30.29 2.67 -6.28
N THR A 124 29.84 1.81 -5.36
CA THR A 124 29.90 0.35 -5.49
C THR A 124 28.80 -0.17 -6.42
N ALA A 125 29.06 -1.30 -7.08
CA ALA A 125 28.07 -1.92 -7.96
C ALA A 125 26.77 -2.29 -7.20
N ARG A 126 25.62 -2.01 -7.83
CA ARG A 126 24.30 -2.42 -7.32
C ARG A 126 24.02 -3.88 -7.66
N LYS A 127 23.29 -4.56 -6.78
CA LYS A 127 22.85 -5.94 -6.96
C LYS A 127 21.40 -5.94 -7.47
N ILE A 128 21.24 -5.78 -8.78
CA ILE A 128 19.92 -5.77 -9.43
C ILE A 128 19.68 -7.13 -10.07
N PHE A 129 18.50 -7.69 -9.84
CA PHE A 129 18.07 -8.97 -10.38
C PHE A 129 16.91 -8.81 -11.34
N VAL A 130 16.81 -9.74 -12.28
CA VAL A 130 15.69 -9.87 -13.21
C VAL A 130 15.27 -11.34 -13.30
N ASN A 131 13.99 -11.56 -13.61
CA ASN A 131 13.47 -12.87 -13.95
C ASN A 131 14.10 -13.41 -15.27
N ASP A 132 14.39 -14.71 -15.33
CA ASP A 132 15.14 -15.33 -16.41
C ASP A 132 14.32 -15.70 -17.67
N ASN A 133 15.01 -16.05 -18.75
CA ASN A 133 14.44 -16.51 -20.02
C ASN A 133 14.11 -18.01 -20.01
N GLY A 134 13.33 -18.45 -19.02
CA GLY A 134 12.69 -19.76 -19.02
C GLY A 134 11.37 -19.75 -19.80
N THR A 135 11.17 -20.69 -20.73
CA THR A 135 10.12 -20.66 -21.76
C THR A 135 8.73 -21.21 -21.35
N ALA A 136 8.46 -21.48 -20.06
CA ALA A 136 7.15 -22.02 -19.64
C ALA A 136 6.49 -21.18 -18.53
N TYR A 137 5.28 -20.68 -18.82
CA TYR A 137 4.38 -19.96 -17.90
C TYR A 137 3.06 -20.74 -17.73
N PRO A 138 2.44 -20.78 -16.53
CA PRO A 138 2.99 -20.43 -15.23
C PRO A 138 3.93 -21.56 -14.75
N LYS A 139 5.16 -21.26 -14.30
CA LYS A 139 6.02 -22.33 -13.78
C LYS A 139 7.09 -21.88 -12.79
N SER A 140 7.27 -22.74 -11.79
CA SER A 140 8.48 -22.89 -11.00
C SER A 140 9.72 -22.76 -11.89
N PRO A 141 10.59 -21.78 -11.69
CA PRO A 141 11.70 -21.58 -12.61
C PRO A 141 12.75 -22.69 -12.42
N ILE A 142 13.33 -23.12 -13.54
CA ILE A 142 14.41 -24.11 -13.63
C ILE A 142 15.69 -23.28 -13.75
N SER A 143 16.72 -23.63 -12.98
CA SER A 143 18.08 -23.06 -13.11
C SER A 143 18.44 -22.90 -14.59
N THR A 144 18.54 -21.66 -15.06
CA THR A 144 19.14 -21.34 -16.36
C THR A 144 20.66 -21.29 -16.23
N THR A 145 21.38 -21.32 -17.36
CA THR A 145 22.82 -21.02 -17.42
C THR A 145 23.16 -19.59 -16.96
N CYS A 146 22.15 -18.72 -16.83
CA CYS A 146 22.28 -17.29 -16.62
C CYS A 146 22.21 -16.86 -15.15
N GLY A 147 21.82 -17.74 -14.23
CA GLY A 147 21.55 -17.34 -12.85
C GLY A 147 21.34 -18.50 -11.90
N THR A 148 21.25 -18.16 -10.62
CA THR A 148 20.90 -19.09 -9.53
C THR A 148 19.64 -18.58 -8.86
N ASN A 149 18.90 -19.44 -8.14
CA ASN A 149 17.66 -19.06 -7.45
C ASN A 149 16.61 -18.39 -8.35
N ASN A 150 16.66 -18.69 -9.65
CA ASN A 150 15.76 -18.12 -10.66
C ASN A 150 15.86 -16.59 -10.77
N MET A 151 17.05 -16.06 -10.46
CA MET A 151 17.37 -14.66 -10.59
C MET A 151 18.63 -14.52 -11.44
N VAL A 152 18.54 -13.69 -12.47
CA VAL A 152 19.66 -13.30 -13.31
C VAL A 152 20.14 -11.93 -12.85
N ALA A 153 21.45 -11.73 -12.70
CA ALA A 153 21.96 -10.40 -12.42
C ALA A 153 21.72 -9.50 -13.64
N PHE A 154 21.04 -8.38 -13.45
CA PHE A 154 20.74 -7.41 -14.50
C PHE A 154 22.03 -6.66 -14.85
N SER A 155 22.69 -7.10 -15.93
CA SER A 155 23.98 -6.58 -16.38
C SER A 155 24.14 -6.80 -17.88
N THR A 156 25.05 -6.04 -18.48
CA THR A 156 25.39 -6.17 -19.91
C THR A 156 25.94 -7.56 -20.24
N ALA A 157 26.71 -8.16 -19.32
CA ALA A 157 27.23 -9.52 -19.45
C ALA A 157 26.12 -10.58 -19.55
N ASN A 158 24.99 -10.37 -18.87
CA ASN A 158 23.84 -11.29 -18.88
C ASN A 158 22.75 -10.86 -19.88
N LYS A 159 22.99 -9.87 -20.73
CA LYS A 159 22.02 -9.35 -21.70
C LYS A 159 21.39 -10.44 -22.56
N ALA A 160 22.14 -11.49 -22.94
CA ALA A 160 21.61 -12.62 -23.71
C ALA A 160 20.42 -13.33 -23.03
N CYS A 161 20.27 -13.16 -21.72
CA CYS A 161 19.26 -13.82 -20.90
C CYS A 161 17.96 -13.03 -20.76
N PHE A 162 17.94 -11.73 -21.06
CA PHE A 162 16.73 -10.89 -20.89
C PHE A 162 16.59 -9.75 -21.90
N GLY A 163 17.64 -9.43 -22.66
CA GLY A 163 17.70 -8.25 -23.52
C GLY A 163 16.62 -8.21 -24.61
N SER A 164 16.16 -9.38 -25.09
CA SER A 164 15.03 -9.46 -26.03
C SER A 164 13.72 -8.92 -25.46
N TYR A 165 13.60 -8.82 -24.14
CA TYR A 165 12.41 -8.32 -23.45
C TYR A 165 12.46 -6.81 -23.19
N LEU A 166 13.56 -6.12 -23.49
CA LEU A 166 13.65 -4.66 -23.39
C LEU A 166 12.93 -3.95 -24.55
N GLY A 167 12.65 -4.68 -25.65
CA GLY A 167 12.11 -4.13 -26.90
C GLY A 167 13.20 -3.92 -27.95
N THR A 168 12.78 -3.44 -29.12
CA THR A 168 13.67 -3.15 -30.26
C THR A 168 13.95 -1.65 -30.41
N ASP A 169 12.99 -0.80 -30.03
CA ASP A 169 13.15 0.65 -29.94
C ASP A 169 13.54 0.98 -28.50
N LEU A 170 14.82 1.19 -28.22
CA LEU A 170 15.37 1.25 -26.85
C LEU A 170 15.52 2.66 -26.28
N ASN A 171 15.48 3.68 -27.13
CA ASN A 171 15.41 5.10 -26.74
C ASN A 171 13.99 5.67 -26.81
N ASN A 172 13.01 4.87 -27.25
CA ASN A 172 11.62 5.27 -27.44
C ASN A 172 11.48 6.44 -28.45
N ASP A 173 12.28 6.44 -29.52
CA ASP A 173 12.26 7.50 -30.54
C ASP A 173 11.22 7.25 -31.66
N GLY A 174 10.54 6.10 -31.63
CA GLY A 174 9.54 5.70 -32.62
C GLY A 174 10.12 5.04 -33.87
N SER A 175 11.42 4.77 -33.90
CA SER A 175 12.13 4.07 -34.99
C SER A 175 13.01 2.94 -34.44
N VAL A 176 13.30 1.94 -35.28
CA VAL A 176 14.30 0.91 -34.96
C VAL A 176 15.44 1.05 -35.94
N ASN A 177 16.60 1.45 -35.46
CA ASN A 177 17.80 1.71 -36.25
C ASN A 177 19.03 0.99 -35.66
N THR A 178 20.17 1.08 -36.35
CA THR A 178 21.40 0.41 -35.92
C THR A 178 21.91 0.89 -34.56
N ALA A 179 21.63 2.14 -34.18
CA ALA A 179 21.98 2.65 -32.87
C ALA A 179 21.21 1.89 -31.77
N ASP A 180 19.92 1.61 -31.94
CA ASP A 180 19.10 0.89 -30.94
C ASP A 180 19.64 -0.52 -30.66
N ASN A 181 20.11 -1.22 -31.68
CA ASN A 181 20.75 -2.53 -31.51
C ASN A 181 22.02 -2.47 -30.62
N THR A 182 22.70 -1.32 -30.57
CA THR A 182 23.85 -1.09 -29.67
C THR A 182 23.48 -0.44 -28.34
N GLN A 183 22.26 0.10 -28.21
CA GLN A 183 21.79 0.81 -27.01
C GLN A 183 21.38 -0.10 -25.86
N ALA A 184 21.16 -1.39 -26.07
CA ALA A 184 20.78 -2.29 -24.98
C ALA A 184 21.76 -2.24 -23.80
N ASP A 185 23.06 -2.12 -24.08
CA ASP A 185 24.05 -1.97 -23.01
C ASP A 185 23.96 -0.60 -22.31
N ARG A 186 23.64 0.47 -23.06
CA ARG A 186 23.39 1.81 -22.49
C ARG A 186 22.15 1.83 -21.64
N LEU A 187 21.03 1.25 -22.10
CA LEU A 187 19.79 1.16 -21.33
C LEU A 187 20.00 0.34 -20.05
N ILE A 188 20.70 -0.79 -20.13
CA ILE A 188 21.04 -1.60 -18.95
C ILE A 188 21.88 -0.77 -17.97
N ASN A 189 22.94 -0.11 -18.44
CA ASN A 189 23.77 0.74 -17.60
C ASN A 189 22.98 1.94 -17.03
N TYR A 190 22.04 2.48 -17.80
CA TYR A 190 21.17 3.56 -17.38
C TYR A 190 20.32 3.15 -16.19
N VAL A 191 19.61 2.03 -16.29
CA VAL A 191 18.80 1.48 -15.21
C VAL A 191 19.65 1.14 -13.97
N ILE A 192 20.89 0.66 -14.16
CA ILE A 192 21.84 0.44 -13.07
C ILE A 192 22.21 1.75 -12.37
N GLY A 193 22.42 2.83 -13.11
CA GLY A 193 22.67 4.16 -12.55
C GLY A 193 23.77 4.97 -13.24
N ALA A 194 24.09 4.70 -14.50
CA ALA A 194 24.83 5.61 -15.36
C ALA A 194 23.85 6.57 -16.06
N ASP A 195 24.29 7.76 -16.43
CA ASP A 195 23.50 8.67 -17.26
C ASP A 195 24.16 8.88 -18.62
N TYR A 196 23.32 9.15 -19.61
CA TYR A 196 23.71 9.39 -20.99
C TYR A 196 22.96 10.63 -21.53
N PRO A 197 23.58 11.46 -22.40
CA PRO A 197 22.96 12.70 -22.90
C PRO A 197 21.63 12.51 -23.63
N GLU A 198 21.43 11.36 -24.27
CA GLU A 198 20.20 11.01 -25.00
C GLU A 198 19.06 10.51 -24.11
N TYR A 199 19.32 10.21 -22.83
CA TYR A 199 18.32 9.75 -21.88
C TYR A 199 17.93 10.85 -20.90
N ARG A 200 16.82 10.64 -20.21
CA ARG A 200 16.37 11.47 -19.09
C ARG A 200 17.50 11.68 -18.09
N ASN A 201 17.88 12.93 -17.88
CA ASN A 201 18.93 13.30 -16.96
C ASN A 201 18.51 13.01 -15.50
N ARG A 202 19.40 12.40 -14.72
CA ARG A 202 19.25 12.17 -13.28
C ARG A 202 20.52 12.55 -12.51
N THR A 203 21.49 13.16 -13.19
CA THR A 203 22.79 13.50 -12.62
C THR A 203 22.72 14.87 -11.96
N LEU A 204 23.12 14.91 -10.70
CA LEU A 204 23.27 16.11 -9.90
C LEU A 204 24.69 16.19 -9.35
N PRO A 205 25.23 17.40 -9.14
CA PRO A 205 26.42 17.54 -8.32
C PRO A 205 26.15 17.22 -6.82
N LEU A 206 27.16 16.77 -6.07
CA LEU A 206 27.07 15.88 -4.89
C LEU A 206 27.17 16.58 -3.51
N THR A 207 26.94 17.88 -3.40
CA THR A 207 27.01 18.59 -2.10
C THR A 207 25.80 19.49 -1.86
N ASN A 208 25.59 19.98 -0.64
CA ASN A 208 24.69 21.09 -0.37
C ASN A 208 25.50 22.24 0.27
N PRO A 209 25.63 23.43 -0.36
CA PRO A 209 25.11 23.73 -1.69
C PRO A 209 25.89 22.94 -2.75
N ILE A 210 25.24 22.74 -3.90
CA ILE A 210 25.66 21.79 -4.93
C ILE A 210 26.95 22.25 -5.64
N ASP A 211 28.00 21.44 -5.54
CA ASP A 211 29.35 21.62 -6.13
C ASP A 211 29.53 20.72 -7.35
N ALA A 212 29.69 21.33 -8.53
CA ALA A 212 29.86 20.68 -9.82
C ALA A 212 31.06 19.70 -9.92
N SER A 213 32.02 19.76 -8.99
CA SER A 213 33.25 18.95 -9.01
C SER A 213 33.08 17.50 -8.55
N VAL A 214 31.95 17.19 -7.89
CA VAL A 214 31.58 15.84 -7.48
C VAL A 214 30.17 15.62 -8.04
N ALA A 215 29.95 14.62 -8.91
CA ALA A 215 28.63 14.36 -9.50
C ALA A 215 28.17 12.93 -9.27
N GLY A 216 26.88 12.79 -8.94
CA GLY A 216 26.21 11.53 -8.67
C GLY A 216 24.97 11.42 -9.54
N THR A 217 24.49 10.20 -9.74
CA THR A 217 23.23 9.95 -10.45
C THR A 217 22.19 9.52 -9.43
N TRP A 218 21.02 10.16 -9.44
CA TRP A 218 19.88 9.77 -8.60
C TRP A 218 19.27 8.49 -9.18
N LYS A 219 19.34 7.40 -8.41
CA LYS A 219 19.03 6.04 -8.92
C LYS A 219 17.66 5.54 -8.48
N LEU A 220 17.04 6.15 -7.46
CA LEU A 220 15.76 5.73 -6.91
C LEU A 220 14.62 6.45 -7.63
N GLY A 221 13.79 5.68 -8.34
CA GLY A 221 12.56 6.17 -8.96
C GLY A 221 11.51 6.57 -7.92
N ASP A 222 10.47 7.25 -8.38
CA ASP A 222 9.36 7.67 -7.53
C ASP A 222 8.61 6.47 -6.90
N ILE A 223 8.25 6.64 -5.63
CA ILE A 223 7.45 5.69 -4.83
C ILE A 223 6.12 6.39 -4.52
N ILE A 224 5.03 5.98 -5.19
CA ILE A 224 3.74 6.68 -5.10
C ILE A 224 2.65 5.84 -4.42
N TYR A 225 2.51 4.55 -4.74
CA TYR A 225 1.45 3.71 -4.14
C TYR A 225 1.98 2.41 -3.52
N SER A 226 3.30 2.27 -3.50
CA SER A 226 3.96 1.09 -2.94
C SER A 226 4.39 1.34 -1.51
N THR A 227 3.46 1.11 -0.58
CA THR A 227 3.75 1.28 0.83
C THR A 227 4.84 0.30 1.26
N PRO A 228 5.94 0.78 1.84
CA PRO A 228 7.03 -0.06 2.32
C PRO A 228 6.54 -1.11 3.32
N GLN A 229 7.00 -2.35 3.18
CA GLN A 229 6.80 -3.41 4.16
C GLN A 229 8.09 -3.76 4.86
N ILE A 230 8.08 -3.70 6.20
CA ILE A 230 9.24 -4.04 7.01
C ILE A 230 9.14 -5.48 7.49
N LEU A 231 10.22 -6.23 7.30
CA LEU A 231 10.40 -7.56 7.86
C LEU A 231 11.55 -7.57 8.85
N LYS A 232 11.25 -7.86 10.11
CA LYS A 232 12.27 -8.11 11.13
C LYS A 232 12.81 -9.54 10.97
N TYR A 233 14.14 -9.65 10.89
CA TYR A 233 14.83 -10.92 10.92
C TYR A 233 15.51 -11.14 12.27
N ASP A 234 15.39 -12.37 12.75
CA ASP A 234 16.13 -12.89 13.90
C ASP A 234 16.37 -14.38 13.64
N ASN A 235 17.33 -14.67 12.76
CA ASN A 235 17.59 -16.01 12.27
C ASN A 235 19.09 -16.22 11.97
N LEU A 236 19.43 -17.36 11.35
CA LEU A 236 20.81 -17.70 11.01
C LEU A 236 21.48 -16.69 10.05
N TYR A 237 20.71 -16.04 9.18
CA TYR A 237 21.20 -15.20 8.09
C TYR A 237 21.35 -13.72 8.50
N SER A 238 20.47 -13.23 9.38
CA SER A 238 20.40 -11.82 9.78
C SER A 238 19.69 -11.63 11.13
N ASP A 239 20.00 -10.51 11.78
CA ASP A 239 19.45 -10.09 13.09
C ASP A 239 18.93 -8.64 13.08
N TYR A 240 18.53 -8.14 11.91
CA TYR A 240 18.08 -6.78 11.65
C TYR A 240 16.79 -6.78 10.81
N SER A 241 16.19 -5.61 10.64
CA SER A 241 15.02 -5.41 9.79
C SER A 241 15.40 -4.96 8.37
N VAL A 242 14.59 -5.36 7.40
CA VAL A 242 14.69 -4.95 5.99
C VAL A 242 13.36 -4.38 5.55
N ALA A 243 13.39 -3.28 4.81
CA ALA A 243 12.23 -2.69 4.17
C ALA A 243 12.18 -3.10 2.69
N TYR A 244 11.01 -3.52 2.24
CA TYR A 244 10.71 -3.84 0.84
C TYR A 244 9.74 -2.82 0.29
N VAL A 245 10.08 -2.22 -0.85
CA VAL A 245 9.30 -1.13 -1.46
C VAL A 245 9.40 -1.20 -2.98
N GLY A 246 8.28 -1.06 -3.68
CA GLY A 246 8.24 -0.94 -5.13
C GLY A 246 8.45 0.51 -5.57
N ALA A 247 9.11 0.72 -6.70
CA ALA A 247 9.31 2.03 -7.29
C ALA A 247 9.04 2.00 -8.81
N ASN A 248 8.71 3.16 -9.35
CA ASN A 248 8.33 3.29 -10.76
C ASN A 248 9.53 3.30 -11.73
N ASP A 249 10.75 3.15 -11.22
CA ASP A 249 11.95 2.80 -12.02
C ASP A 249 11.97 1.32 -12.47
N GLY A 250 10.91 0.56 -12.18
CA GLY A 250 10.72 -0.82 -12.60
C GLY A 250 11.12 -1.84 -11.55
N MET A 251 11.51 -1.40 -10.35
CA MET A 251 12.13 -2.27 -9.35
C MET A 251 11.33 -2.40 -8.06
N LEU A 252 11.41 -3.60 -7.47
CA LEU A 252 11.23 -3.78 -6.03
C LEU A 252 12.61 -3.66 -5.36
N HIS A 253 12.75 -2.74 -4.41
CA HIS A 253 13.98 -2.52 -3.65
C HIS A 253 13.93 -3.18 -2.27
N ALA A 254 15.08 -3.64 -1.80
CA ALA A 254 15.29 -4.11 -0.43
C ALA A 254 16.35 -3.25 0.28
N PHE A 255 15.91 -2.45 1.25
CA PHE A 255 16.79 -1.55 2.03
C PHE A 255 17.00 -2.08 3.44
N LYS A 256 18.23 -2.06 3.92
CA LYS A 256 18.53 -2.45 5.30
C LYS A 256 18.07 -1.35 6.25
N VAL A 257 17.10 -1.65 7.11
CA VAL A 257 16.63 -0.69 8.12
C VAL A 257 17.56 -0.63 9.31
N GLY A 258 18.05 -1.80 9.77
CA GLY A 258 18.88 -1.93 10.96
C GLY A 258 18.21 -2.70 12.09
N LYS A 259 18.92 -2.81 13.22
CA LYS A 259 18.48 -3.47 14.44
C LYS A 259 18.32 -2.43 15.53
N LEU A 260 17.07 -2.22 15.92
CA LEU A 260 16.71 -1.37 17.04
C LEU A 260 17.09 -2.05 18.36
N ASP A 261 17.94 -1.40 19.15
CA ASP A 261 18.38 -1.84 20.47
C ASP A 261 18.03 -0.79 21.53
N SER A 262 17.59 -1.25 22.69
CA SER A 262 17.35 -0.40 23.86
C SER A 262 18.01 -0.95 25.13
N THR A 263 18.87 -1.95 24.98
CA THR A 263 19.54 -2.64 26.08
C THR A 263 20.57 -1.73 26.72
N GLY A 264 20.51 -1.60 28.05
CA GLY A 264 21.47 -0.79 28.80
C GLY A 264 21.28 0.73 28.68
N LEU A 265 20.28 1.21 27.94
CA LEU A 265 19.98 2.63 27.84
C LEU A 265 19.26 3.14 29.10
N SER A 266 19.55 4.38 29.49
CA SER A 266 18.95 5.08 30.64
C SER A 266 18.94 6.59 30.41
N GLY A 267 18.14 7.31 31.20
CA GLY A 267 18.02 8.77 31.06
C GLY A 267 17.29 9.14 29.77
N THR A 268 17.90 10.02 28.99
CA THR A 268 17.33 10.60 27.76
C THR A 268 17.56 9.73 26.52
N ASN A 269 18.48 8.77 26.56
CA ASN A 269 18.67 7.79 25.49
C ASN A 269 17.58 6.72 25.54
N LYS A 270 16.75 6.63 24.50
CA LYS A 270 15.58 5.74 24.44
C LYS A 270 15.74 4.55 23.50
N ALA A 271 16.50 4.72 22.43
CA ALA A 271 16.81 3.66 21.49
C ALA A 271 18.14 3.93 20.78
N GLN A 272 18.72 2.89 20.19
CA GLN A 272 19.84 2.97 19.27
C GLN A 272 19.53 2.14 18.03
N LEU A 273 19.90 2.62 16.86
CA LEU A 273 19.80 1.85 15.62
C LEU A 273 21.20 1.36 15.24
N THR A 274 21.36 0.03 15.17
CA THR A 274 22.64 -0.59 14.84
C THR A 274 22.55 -1.35 13.53
N VAL A 275 23.68 -1.60 12.86
CA VAL A 275 23.72 -2.44 11.66
C VAL A 275 23.41 -3.93 11.95
N GLY A 276 23.29 -4.34 13.21
CA GLY A 276 23.22 -5.75 13.58
C GLY A 276 24.60 -6.42 13.62
N SER A 277 24.62 -7.73 13.84
CA SER A 277 25.85 -8.50 14.12
C SER A 277 26.20 -9.55 13.08
N LYS A 278 25.30 -9.81 12.10
CA LYS A 278 25.42 -10.91 11.14
C LYS A 278 26.06 -10.53 9.79
N ASP A 279 26.25 -9.24 9.52
CA ASP A 279 26.97 -8.71 8.35
C ASP A 279 27.39 -7.24 8.57
N SER A 280 28.03 -6.65 7.56
CA SER A 280 28.57 -5.30 7.55
C SER A 280 27.83 -4.34 6.60
N ILE A 281 26.61 -4.70 6.16
CA ILE A 281 25.81 -3.83 5.29
C ILE A 281 25.40 -2.58 6.09
N ALA A 282 25.52 -1.39 5.51
CA ALA A 282 25.23 -0.14 6.21
C ALA A 282 23.72 0.08 6.42
N LEU A 283 23.36 0.97 7.35
CA LEU A 283 21.98 1.42 7.52
C LEU A 283 21.52 2.17 6.25
N GLY A 284 20.28 1.96 5.82
CA GLY A 284 19.72 2.55 4.61
C GLY A 284 20.28 2.00 3.29
N GLU A 285 21.27 1.10 3.32
CA GLU A 285 21.88 0.56 2.11
C GLU A 285 20.90 -0.34 1.34
N GLU A 286 20.82 -0.14 0.02
CA GLU A 286 20.14 -1.05 -0.90
C GLU A 286 20.90 -2.38 -1.00
N MET A 287 20.32 -3.44 -0.41
CA MET A 287 20.88 -4.78 -0.40
C MET A 287 20.79 -5.43 -1.79
N TRP A 288 19.66 -5.24 -2.45
CA TRP A 288 19.37 -5.67 -3.82
C TRP A 288 18.08 -5.03 -4.33
N ALA A 289 17.87 -5.10 -5.65
CA ALA A 289 16.63 -4.76 -6.31
C ALA A 289 16.19 -5.88 -7.26
N PHE A 290 14.89 -5.97 -7.56
CA PHE A 290 14.32 -6.98 -8.46
C PHE A 290 13.38 -6.36 -9.49
N ILE A 291 13.61 -6.67 -10.77
CA ILE A 291 12.79 -6.26 -11.92
C ILE A 291 11.96 -7.46 -12.38
N PRO A 292 10.62 -7.44 -12.25
CA PRO A 292 9.78 -8.48 -12.83
C PRO A 292 9.89 -8.46 -14.36
N LYS A 293 9.76 -9.64 -14.99
CA LYS A 293 9.92 -9.81 -16.44
C LYS A 293 9.04 -8.82 -17.21
N ASN A 294 7.79 -8.68 -16.79
CA ASN A 294 6.83 -7.81 -17.44
C ASN A 294 7.10 -6.29 -17.29
N ALA A 295 8.02 -5.87 -16.42
CA ALA A 295 8.45 -4.47 -16.35
C ALA A 295 9.56 -4.15 -17.37
N LEU A 296 10.27 -5.15 -17.91
CA LEU A 296 11.42 -4.92 -18.80
C LEU A 296 11.14 -4.06 -20.04
N PRO A 297 10.02 -4.25 -20.77
CA PRO A 297 9.72 -3.41 -21.94
C PRO A 297 9.48 -1.95 -21.60
N TYR A 298 9.27 -1.62 -20.31
CA TYR A 298 8.95 -0.28 -19.86
C TYR A 298 10.16 0.53 -19.40
N LEU A 299 11.32 -0.13 -19.20
CA LEU A 299 12.55 0.54 -18.77
C LEU A 299 13.05 1.58 -19.79
N ARG A 300 12.78 1.37 -21.08
CA ARG A 300 13.06 2.36 -22.13
C ARG A 300 12.22 3.64 -21.98
N PHE A 301 10.98 3.54 -21.52
CA PHE A 301 10.14 4.73 -21.29
C PHE A 301 10.65 5.49 -20.06
N TYR A 302 11.14 4.79 -19.04
CA TYR A 302 11.80 5.43 -17.90
C TYR A 302 13.06 6.21 -18.31
N ALA A 303 13.77 5.74 -19.35
CA ALA A 303 14.94 6.41 -19.92
C ALA A 303 14.59 7.56 -20.89
N ASP A 304 13.33 7.66 -21.35
CA ASP A 304 12.90 8.69 -22.31
C ASP A 304 13.05 10.11 -21.70
N PRO A 305 13.75 11.05 -22.36
CA PRO A 305 13.84 12.44 -21.93
C PRO A 305 12.50 13.12 -21.65
N ASN A 306 11.42 12.68 -22.31
CA ASN A 306 10.06 13.19 -22.17
C ASN A 306 9.19 12.35 -21.22
N TYR A 307 9.80 11.51 -20.37
CA TYR A 307 9.09 10.65 -19.42
C TYR A 307 8.02 11.41 -18.60
N CYS A 308 6.77 11.05 -18.81
CA CYS A 308 5.59 11.62 -18.16
C CYS A 308 4.91 10.54 -17.32
N HIS A 309 5.65 10.00 -16.35
CA HIS A 309 5.26 8.95 -15.39
C HIS A 309 4.58 7.70 -15.95
N ASN A 310 5.19 6.54 -15.70
CA ASN A 310 4.56 5.25 -15.94
C ASN A 310 4.56 4.44 -14.65
N TYR A 311 3.39 3.94 -14.29
CA TYR A 311 3.27 2.89 -13.31
C TYR A 311 4.08 1.67 -13.75
N THR A 312 4.98 1.18 -12.89
CA THR A 312 5.68 -0.08 -13.14
C THR A 312 5.52 -1.01 -11.94
N VAL A 313 6.41 -0.99 -10.94
CA VAL A 313 6.28 -1.79 -9.71
C VAL A 313 5.70 -0.93 -8.60
N ASP A 314 4.39 -0.77 -8.63
CA ASP A 314 3.68 0.23 -7.81
C ASP A 314 2.74 -0.39 -6.75
N LEU A 315 2.57 -1.73 -6.75
CA LEU A 315 1.80 -2.38 -5.68
C LEU A 315 2.60 -2.38 -4.38
N SER A 316 1.94 -2.03 -3.29
CA SER A 316 2.49 -2.27 -1.95
C SER A 316 2.84 -3.76 -1.78
N PRO A 317 4.07 -4.12 -1.38
CA PRO A 317 4.41 -5.52 -1.20
C PRO A 317 3.55 -6.17 -0.09
N TYR A 318 3.41 -7.48 -0.12
CA TYR A 318 2.70 -8.25 0.89
C TYR A 318 3.58 -9.37 1.42
N ILE A 319 3.73 -9.44 2.75
CA ILE A 319 4.58 -10.44 3.39
C ILE A 319 3.71 -11.51 4.06
N TYR A 320 3.90 -12.75 3.64
CA TYR A 320 3.32 -13.92 4.30
C TYR A 320 4.41 -14.76 4.96
N SER A 321 4.36 -14.84 6.29
CA SER A 321 5.30 -15.61 7.11
C SER A 321 4.65 -16.87 7.64
N TYR A 322 5.29 -18.02 7.47
CA TYR A 322 4.86 -19.30 8.01
C TYR A 322 6.08 -20.17 8.36
N GLY A 323 6.13 -20.69 9.59
CA GLY A 323 7.34 -21.30 10.14
C GLY A 323 8.58 -20.38 9.95
N SER A 324 9.64 -20.93 9.35
CA SER A 324 10.86 -20.17 9.02
C SER A 324 10.83 -19.48 7.65
N ASN A 325 9.83 -19.74 6.82
CA ASN A 325 9.76 -19.21 5.46
C ASN A 325 9.09 -17.83 5.44
N ARG A 326 9.49 -17.02 4.47
CA ARG A 326 9.03 -15.64 4.26
C ARG A 326 8.74 -15.46 2.78
N LEU A 327 7.47 -15.34 2.43
CA LEU A 327 7.01 -15.08 1.08
C LEU A 327 6.74 -13.59 0.93
N LEU A 328 7.41 -12.93 0.00
CA LEU A 328 7.19 -11.54 -0.37
C LEU A 328 6.50 -11.50 -1.73
N ILE A 329 5.26 -11.01 -1.78
CA ILE A 329 4.46 -10.89 -2.99
C ILE A 329 4.42 -9.42 -3.40
N GLY A 330 4.87 -9.13 -4.61
CA GLY A 330 4.77 -7.80 -5.23
C GLY A 330 3.88 -7.84 -6.46
N GLY A 331 3.63 -6.67 -7.05
CA GLY A 331 2.88 -6.56 -8.28
C GLY A 331 3.00 -5.18 -8.90
N MET A 332 2.43 -5.04 -10.10
CA MET A 332 2.55 -3.82 -10.88
C MET A 332 1.42 -2.82 -10.60
N ARG A 333 0.36 -3.23 -9.89
CA ARG A 333 -0.83 -2.42 -9.63
C ARG A 333 -1.48 -1.96 -10.94
N LEU A 334 -1.37 -0.68 -11.28
CA LEU A 334 -1.84 -0.13 -12.57
C LEU A 334 -0.73 -0.11 -13.63
N GLY A 335 0.46 -0.64 -13.32
CA GLY A 335 1.58 -0.73 -14.23
C GLY A 335 1.48 -1.88 -15.22
N GLY A 336 2.30 -1.78 -16.26
CA GLY A 336 2.26 -2.67 -17.42
C GLY A 336 1.10 -2.33 -18.35
N ALA A 337 0.59 -3.33 -19.06
CA ALA A 337 -0.56 -3.17 -19.92
C ALA A 337 -1.67 -4.20 -19.63
N CYS A 338 -2.81 -3.95 -20.25
CA CYS A 338 -3.98 -4.79 -20.22
C CYS A 338 -4.08 -5.61 -21.52
N GLY A 339 -4.22 -6.92 -21.38
CA GLY A 339 -4.31 -7.81 -22.54
C GLY A 339 -5.70 -7.81 -23.18
N GLY A 340 -5.85 -8.59 -24.25
CA GLY A 340 -7.11 -8.85 -24.92
C GLY A 340 -7.65 -7.65 -25.67
N THR A 341 -8.89 -7.27 -25.35
CA THR A 341 -9.65 -6.19 -26.00
C THR A 341 -9.43 -4.81 -25.36
N SER A 342 -8.52 -4.69 -24.37
CA SER A 342 -8.24 -3.39 -23.75
C SER A 342 -7.58 -2.41 -24.74
N THR A 343 -7.80 -1.12 -24.50
CA THR A 343 -7.15 0.00 -25.20
C THR A 343 -5.67 0.14 -24.82
N LEU A 344 -5.30 -0.23 -23.58
CA LEU A 344 -3.93 -0.18 -23.09
C LEU A 344 -3.19 -1.47 -23.42
N LYS A 345 -2.43 -1.47 -24.51
CA LYS A 345 -1.70 -2.66 -24.99
C LYS A 345 -0.24 -2.65 -24.57
N PRO A 346 0.37 -3.84 -24.35
CA PRO A 346 1.82 -3.91 -24.17
C PRO A 346 2.52 -3.42 -25.44
N PRO A 347 3.79 -2.99 -25.34
CA PRO A 347 4.53 -2.55 -26.53
C PRO A 347 4.57 -3.65 -27.59
N THR A 348 4.29 -3.28 -28.85
CA THR A 348 4.00 -4.24 -29.92
C THR A 348 5.19 -5.10 -30.34
N ASP A 349 6.41 -4.63 -30.08
CA ASP A 349 7.67 -5.31 -30.36
C ASP A 349 8.02 -6.40 -29.34
N THR A 350 7.53 -6.27 -28.11
CA THR A 350 7.63 -7.29 -27.05
C THR A 350 6.34 -8.10 -26.91
N CYS A 351 5.24 -7.59 -27.47
CA CYS A 351 3.98 -8.29 -27.59
C CYS A 351 3.07 -7.74 -28.70
N SER A 352 3.13 -8.38 -29.87
CA SER A 352 2.32 -7.98 -31.03
C SER A 352 0.86 -8.44 -30.97
N THR A 353 0.57 -9.53 -30.25
CA THR A 353 -0.77 -10.13 -30.16
C THR A 353 -1.11 -10.49 -28.71
N PRO A 354 -1.73 -9.57 -27.95
CA PRO A 354 -2.12 -9.84 -26.57
C PRO A 354 -3.43 -10.67 -26.50
N THR A 355 -3.61 -11.69 -27.33
CA THR A 355 -4.82 -12.54 -27.36
C THR A 355 -4.63 -13.82 -26.53
N SER A 356 -5.74 -14.45 -26.14
CA SER A 356 -5.75 -15.72 -25.39
C SER A 356 -5.78 -16.92 -26.36
N PRO A 357 -5.03 -18.02 -26.13
CA PRO A 357 -4.04 -18.19 -25.06
C PRO A 357 -2.80 -17.34 -25.29
N TYR A 358 -2.29 -16.78 -24.20
CA TYR A 358 -1.20 -15.82 -24.23
C TYR A 358 0.12 -16.49 -24.66
N PRO A 359 0.83 -15.97 -25.69
CA PRO A 359 2.13 -16.50 -26.06
C PRO A 359 3.13 -16.31 -24.91
N SER A 360 3.91 -17.32 -24.53
CA SER A 360 4.94 -17.20 -23.49
C SER A 360 6.06 -16.20 -23.82
N THR A 361 6.08 -15.69 -25.05
CA THR A 361 7.00 -14.67 -25.56
C THR A 361 6.43 -13.25 -25.46
N CYS A 362 5.13 -13.08 -25.21
CA CYS A 362 4.54 -11.76 -25.01
C CYS A 362 4.92 -11.29 -23.61
N VAL A 363 5.53 -10.10 -23.51
CA VAL A 363 5.98 -9.48 -22.26
C VAL A 363 5.44 -8.06 -22.20
N GLY A 364 5.13 -7.59 -21.00
CA GLY A 364 4.64 -6.23 -20.76
C GLY A 364 3.25 -6.16 -20.14
N MET A 365 2.68 -7.29 -19.72
CA MET A 365 1.39 -7.30 -19.06
C MET A 365 1.50 -6.99 -17.58
N SER A 366 0.47 -6.39 -16.98
CA SER A 366 0.45 -6.28 -15.53
C SER A 366 0.58 -7.66 -14.87
N SER A 367 1.44 -7.77 -13.85
CA SER A 367 1.79 -9.06 -13.25
C SER A 367 1.99 -8.97 -11.74
N TYR A 368 1.77 -10.10 -11.07
CA TYR A 368 2.18 -10.33 -9.69
C TYR A 368 3.41 -11.21 -9.68
N PHE A 369 4.27 -11.07 -8.69
CA PHE A 369 5.43 -11.94 -8.51
C PHE A 369 5.65 -12.26 -7.04
N ALA A 370 6.35 -13.36 -6.76
CA ALA A 370 6.71 -13.71 -5.40
C ALA A 370 8.15 -14.19 -5.24
N LEU A 371 8.77 -13.71 -4.18
CA LEU A 371 10.13 -14.00 -3.76
C LEU A 371 10.10 -14.71 -2.40
N ASN A 372 10.93 -15.73 -2.23
CA ASN A 372 11.30 -16.20 -0.91
C ASN A 372 12.42 -15.29 -0.39
N VAL A 373 12.17 -14.62 0.74
CA VAL A 373 13.11 -13.69 1.38
C VAL A 373 13.57 -14.18 2.75
N LYS A 374 13.48 -15.49 3.04
CA LYS A 374 13.95 -16.07 4.31
C LYS A 374 15.40 -15.68 4.65
N ASP A 375 16.28 -15.71 3.65
CA ASP A 375 17.59 -15.09 3.69
C ASP A 375 17.48 -13.72 2.99
N PRO A 376 17.53 -12.60 3.73
CA PRO A 376 17.35 -11.28 3.13
C PRO A 376 18.49 -10.87 2.20
N LYS A 377 19.64 -11.55 2.20
CA LYS A 377 20.76 -11.26 1.29
C LYS A 377 20.67 -12.01 -0.03
N ASN A 378 19.95 -13.13 -0.05
CA ASN A 378 19.86 -14.05 -1.18
C ASN A 378 18.39 -14.43 -1.42
N PRO A 379 17.58 -13.51 -1.98
CA PRO A 379 16.21 -13.83 -2.32
C PRO A 379 16.14 -14.94 -3.37
N LYS A 380 14.97 -15.57 -3.52
CA LYS A 380 14.72 -16.56 -4.58
C LYS A 380 13.39 -16.27 -5.25
N LEU A 381 13.37 -16.13 -6.57
CA LEU A 381 12.12 -16.01 -7.32
C LEU A 381 11.38 -17.35 -7.35
N LEU A 382 10.12 -17.32 -6.91
CA LEU A 382 9.25 -18.49 -6.85
C LEU A 382 8.34 -18.55 -8.07
N TRP A 383 7.76 -17.41 -8.43
CA TRP A 383 6.89 -17.27 -9.59
C TRP A 383 6.67 -15.81 -9.95
N GLU A 384 6.29 -15.59 -11.21
CA GLU A 384 5.64 -14.39 -11.72
C GLU A 384 4.38 -14.86 -12.47
N PHE A 385 3.27 -14.18 -12.29
CA PHE A 385 1.95 -14.56 -12.78
C PHE A 385 1.28 -13.38 -13.47
N SER A 386 0.86 -13.61 -14.72
CA SER A 386 0.02 -12.70 -15.49
C SER A 386 -0.97 -13.52 -16.33
N ASP A 387 -2.11 -12.91 -16.66
CA ASP A 387 -3.16 -13.49 -17.49
C ASP A 387 -3.91 -12.35 -18.24
N PRO A 388 -4.30 -12.51 -19.52
CA PRO A 388 -5.07 -11.50 -20.25
C PRO A 388 -6.39 -11.09 -19.61
N ALA A 389 -6.99 -11.95 -18.79
CA ALA A 389 -8.20 -11.68 -18.04
C ALA A 389 -7.92 -11.12 -16.63
N LEU A 390 -6.66 -11.14 -16.17
CA LEU A 390 -6.25 -10.50 -14.92
C LEU A 390 -6.35 -8.97 -15.03
N LYS A 391 -5.99 -8.43 -16.20
CA LYS A 391 -5.86 -6.98 -16.46
C LYS A 391 -4.87 -6.36 -15.48
N PHE A 392 -5.13 -5.18 -14.95
CA PHE A 392 -4.29 -4.58 -13.93
C PHE A 392 -4.29 -5.38 -12.62
N THR A 393 -3.13 -5.42 -11.98
CA THR A 393 -2.88 -6.16 -10.73
C THR A 393 -3.27 -5.35 -9.49
N PHE A 394 -4.51 -4.86 -9.48
CA PHE A 394 -5.04 -3.94 -8.47
C PHE A 394 -5.41 -4.59 -7.14
N SER A 395 -5.95 -5.81 -7.16
CA SER A 395 -6.55 -6.46 -5.97
C SER A 395 -5.53 -6.81 -4.89
N GLY A 396 -4.28 -7.09 -5.25
CA GLY A 396 -3.31 -7.67 -4.32
C GLY A 396 -3.69 -9.10 -3.89
N PRO A 397 -2.85 -9.75 -3.08
CA PRO A 397 -3.03 -11.16 -2.74
C PRO A 397 -3.97 -11.39 -1.55
N ALA A 398 -4.72 -12.49 -1.58
CA ALA A 398 -5.09 -13.22 -0.37
C ALA A 398 -4.29 -14.54 -0.31
N VAL A 399 -3.74 -14.88 0.86
CA VAL A 399 -3.02 -16.15 1.06
C VAL A 399 -3.87 -17.08 1.93
N VAL A 400 -4.37 -18.14 1.31
CA VAL A 400 -5.27 -19.14 1.92
C VAL A 400 -4.44 -20.37 2.30
N ASN A 401 -4.69 -20.94 3.48
CA ASN A 401 -4.14 -22.23 3.88
C ASN A 401 -5.28 -23.24 4.04
N TYR A 402 -5.14 -24.45 3.49
CA TYR A 402 -6.11 -25.52 3.71
C TYR A 402 -5.42 -26.89 3.66
N ASN A 403 -5.51 -27.68 4.73
CA ASN A 403 -4.80 -28.95 4.90
C ASN A 403 -3.30 -28.85 4.54
N ASN A 404 -2.63 -27.82 5.07
CA ASN A 404 -1.22 -27.48 4.80
C ASN A 404 -0.90 -27.13 3.33
N THR A 405 -1.89 -27.05 2.45
CA THR A 405 -1.72 -26.55 1.09
C THR A 405 -1.96 -25.05 1.08
N ARG A 406 -0.98 -24.30 0.54
CA ARG A 406 -1.07 -22.85 0.39
C ARG A 406 -1.64 -22.50 -0.99
N PHE A 407 -2.50 -21.50 -1.01
CA PHE A 407 -3.04 -20.91 -2.22
C PHE A 407 -2.87 -19.40 -2.18
N VAL A 408 -2.60 -18.79 -3.33
CA VAL A 408 -2.60 -17.34 -3.49
C VAL A 408 -3.75 -16.95 -4.41
N VAL A 409 -4.60 -16.04 -3.96
CA VAL A 409 -5.81 -15.63 -4.64
C VAL A 409 -5.68 -14.18 -5.09
N PHE A 410 -6.07 -13.93 -6.34
CA PHE A 410 -6.15 -12.60 -6.94
C PHE A 410 -7.52 -12.40 -7.60
N LEU A 411 -7.94 -11.15 -7.72
CA LEU A 411 -9.14 -10.76 -8.48
C LEU A 411 -8.72 -10.00 -9.74
N SER A 412 -9.49 -10.13 -10.83
CA SER A 412 -9.31 -9.31 -12.02
C SER A 412 -9.45 -7.83 -11.69
N GLY A 413 -8.48 -7.01 -12.12
CA GLY A 413 -8.50 -5.57 -11.94
C GLY A 413 -9.17 -4.82 -13.10
N PRO A 414 -9.09 -3.47 -13.07
CA PRO A 414 -9.59 -2.64 -14.16
C PRO A 414 -8.75 -2.79 -15.43
N GLU A 415 -9.32 -2.35 -16.54
CA GLU A 415 -8.77 -2.43 -17.90
C GLU A 415 -8.09 -1.14 -18.35
N ASP A 416 -8.30 -0.03 -17.63
CA ASP A 416 -7.73 1.29 -17.91
C ASP A 416 -7.42 2.08 -16.62
N TYR A 417 -6.70 3.19 -16.77
CA TYR A 417 -6.35 4.11 -15.68
C TYR A 417 -7.54 4.87 -15.09
N SER A 418 -8.73 4.79 -15.71
CA SER A 418 -9.98 5.34 -15.17
C SER A 418 -10.73 4.32 -14.30
N GLY A 419 -10.17 3.12 -14.13
CA GLY A 419 -10.75 2.07 -13.31
C GLY A 419 -11.96 1.39 -13.96
N ASN A 420 -12.08 1.36 -15.29
CA ASN A 420 -13.18 0.70 -15.99
C ASN A 420 -12.92 -0.80 -16.19
N SER A 421 -13.97 -1.60 -16.35
CA SER A 421 -13.88 -3.01 -16.73
C SER A 421 -15.05 -3.37 -17.65
N SER A 422 -14.76 -4.07 -18.75
CA SER A 422 -15.76 -4.61 -19.69
C SER A 422 -15.99 -6.12 -19.55
N GLN A 423 -15.26 -6.78 -18.64
CA GLN A 423 -15.38 -8.22 -18.38
C GLN A 423 -16.18 -8.53 -17.11
N ASN A 424 -16.61 -9.79 -16.99
CA ASN A 424 -17.08 -10.30 -15.70
C ASN A 424 -15.92 -10.33 -14.71
N LEU A 425 -16.22 -10.12 -13.42
CA LEU A 425 -15.26 -10.34 -12.35
C LEU A 425 -14.71 -11.78 -12.42
N ARG A 426 -13.39 -11.92 -12.29
CA ARG A 426 -12.71 -13.21 -12.27
C ARG A 426 -11.88 -13.36 -11.00
N VAL A 427 -11.84 -14.59 -10.48
CA VAL A 427 -11.00 -14.99 -9.36
C VAL A 427 -9.93 -15.95 -9.89
N PHE A 428 -8.67 -15.66 -9.59
CA PHE A 428 -7.52 -16.49 -9.93
C PHE A 428 -6.98 -17.12 -8.65
N VAL A 429 -6.81 -18.43 -8.63
CA VAL A 429 -6.29 -19.18 -7.48
C VAL A 429 -5.07 -19.97 -7.91
N LEU A 430 -3.92 -19.59 -7.38
CA LEU A 430 -2.63 -20.23 -7.59
C LEU A 430 -2.45 -21.26 -6.47
N LYS A 431 -2.62 -22.54 -6.80
CA LYS A 431 -2.27 -23.63 -5.88
C LYS A 431 -0.76 -23.79 -5.85
N LEU A 432 -0.15 -23.76 -4.67
CA LEU A 432 1.30 -23.85 -4.51
C LEU A 432 1.76 -25.28 -4.15
N ASN A 433 2.96 -25.62 -4.58
CA ASN A 433 3.72 -26.77 -4.09
C ASN A 433 4.29 -26.48 -2.68
N ALA A 434 4.88 -27.50 -2.05
CA ALA A 434 5.51 -27.35 -0.73
C ALA A 434 6.69 -26.35 -0.72
N ASP A 435 7.33 -26.13 -1.88
CA ASP A 435 8.41 -25.17 -2.09
C ASP A 435 7.93 -23.77 -2.53
N ASP A 436 6.63 -23.51 -2.43
CA ASP A 436 5.92 -22.27 -2.80
C ASP A 436 5.88 -21.93 -4.29
N THR A 437 6.32 -22.83 -5.15
CA THR A 437 6.21 -22.66 -6.59
C THR A 437 4.78 -22.98 -7.06
N ILE A 438 4.35 -22.42 -8.18
CA ILE A 438 2.99 -22.67 -8.71
C ILE A 438 2.88 -24.12 -9.18
N ASN A 439 1.90 -24.84 -8.64
CA ASN A 439 1.49 -26.17 -9.08
C ASN A 439 0.46 -26.09 -10.21
N THR A 440 -0.63 -25.35 -9.98
CA THR A 440 -1.76 -25.21 -10.90
C THR A 440 -2.44 -23.85 -10.67
N VAL A 441 -2.96 -23.25 -11.73
CA VAL A 441 -3.78 -22.03 -11.67
C VAL A 441 -5.22 -22.38 -11.99
N TYR A 442 -6.14 -21.93 -11.15
CA TYR A 442 -7.58 -22.04 -11.35
C TYR A 442 -8.17 -20.66 -11.61
N THR A 443 -9.07 -20.56 -12.58
CA THR A 443 -9.77 -19.31 -12.89
C THR A 443 -11.26 -19.53 -12.77
N LYS A 444 -11.94 -18.72 -11.95
CA LYS A 444 -13.39 -18.69 -11.80
C LYS A 444 -13.93 -17.42 -12.46
N ASP A 445 -14.71 -17.58 -13.52
CA ASP A 445 -15.59 -16.53 -14.02
C ASP A 445 -16.82 -16.45 -13.12
N MET A 446 -17.06 -15.28 -12.51
CA MET A 446 -18.17 -15.06 -11.59
C MET A 446 -19.52 -14.93 -12.30
N GLY A 447 -19.52 -14.83 -13.64
CA GLY A 447 -20.71 -14.80 -14.47
C GLY A 447 -21.38 -13.42 -14.55
N VAL A 448 -22.50 -13.38 -15.26
CA VAL A 448 -23.18 -12.14 -15.69
C VAL A 448 -23.67 -11.24 -14.55
N SER A 449 -23.90 -11.79 -13.35
CA SER A 449 -24.24 -10.99 -12.17
C SER A 449 -23.13 -9.98 -11.82
N TYR A 450 -21.88 -10.36 -12.14
CA TYR A 450 -20.67 -9.57 -11.94
C TYR A 450 -20.09 -9.05 -13.26
N ALA A 451 -20.92 -8.84 -14.29
CA ALA A 451 -20.50 -8.22 -15.54
C ALA A 451 -19.99 -6.79 -15.33
N ASN A 452 -19.07 -6.34 -16.20
CA ASN A 452 -18.44 -5.01 -16.17
C ASN A 452 -17.85 -4.67 -14.80
N SER A 453 -17.20 -5.64 -14.16
CA SER A 453 -16.76 -5.52 -12.78
C SER A 453 -15.28 -5.86 -12.61
N PHE A 454 -14.68 -5.30 -11.58
CA PHE A 454 -13.35 -5.65 -11.10
C PHE A 454 -13.35 -5.78 -9.57
N GLY A 455 -12.38 -6.53 -9.04
CA GLY A 455 -12.28 -6.81 -7.61
C GLY A 455 -11.61 -5.68 -6.84
N GLY A 456 -12.10 -5.43 -5.63
CA GLY A 456 -11.43 -4.59 -4.64
C GLY A 456 -10.18 -5.26 -4.07
N ARG A 457 -9.55 -4.59 -3.11
CA ARG A 457 -8.31 -5.07 -2.50
C ARG A 457 -8.52 -6.26 -1.56
N LEU A 458 -7.54 -7.16 -1.48
CA LEU A 458 -7.56 -8.37 -0.67
C LEU A 458 -6.66 -8.26 0.56
N PHE A 459 -5.33 -8.22 0.36
CA PHE A 459 -4.28 -8.10 1.40
C PHE A 459 -4.61 -8.80 2.72
N THR A 460 -4.89 -10.11 2.63
CA THR A 460 -5.45 -10.88 3.76
C THR A 460 -4.98 -12.32 3.80
N LYS A 461 -5.03 -12.93 4.98
CA LYS A 461 -4.82 -14.38 5.19
C LYS A 461 -6.14 -15.17 5.19
N GLY A 462 -7.26 -14.46 4.99
CA GLY A 462 -8.59 -15.01 5.22
C GLY A 462 -8.87 -15.26 6.70
N LEU A 463 -10.11 -15.67 6.97
CA LEU A 463 -10.64 -15.97 8.29
C LEU A 463 -10.63 -17.48 8.49
N ASP A 464 -9.97 -17.90 9.56
CA ASP A 464 -10.05 -19.23 10.18
C ASP A 464 -10.90 -19.04 11.44
N ILE A 465 -12.11 -19.60 11.45
CA ILE A 465 -13.12 -19.29 12.47
C ILE A 465 -13.08 -20.27 13.65
N ASP A 466 -12.71 -21.52 13.41
CA ASP A 466 -12.59 -22.57 14.43
C ASP A 466 -11.13 -22.81 14.87
N GLU A 467 -10.20 -22.02 14.34
CA GLU A 467 -8.79 -21.95 14.72
C GLU A 467 -8.06 -23.28 14.49
N ASP A 468 -8.46 -24.04 13.46
CA ASP A 468 -7.90 -25.34 13.09
C ASP A 468 -6.67 -25.24 12.16
N GLY A 469 -6.33 -24.01 11.72
CA GLY A 469 -5.25 -23.70 10.80
C GLY A 469 -5.66 -23.65 9.33
N ASN A 470 -6.92 -23.96 9.02
CA ASN A 470 -7.53 -23.83 7.71
C ASN A 470 -8.25 -22.48 7.60
N THR A 471 -8.01 -21.80 6.48
CA THR A 471 -8.80 -20.64 6.12
C THR A 471 -10.17 -21.10 5.63
N ASP A 472 -11.24 -20.67 6.31
CA ASP A 472 -12.63 -20.95 5.92
C ASP A 472 -13.17 -19.92 4.94
N PHE A 473 -12.87 -18.64 5.17
CA PHE A 473 -13.47 -17.54 4.42
C PHE A 473 -12.47 -16.50 3.95
N VAL A 474 -12.74 -15.92 2.79
CA VAL A 474 -12.15 -14.66 2.34
C VAL A 474 -13.28 -13.75 1.89
N PHE A 475 -13.17 -12.47 2.24
CA PHE A 475 -14.15 -11.45 1.86
C PHE A 475 -13.50 -10.44 0.94
N PHE A 476 -14.24 -9.98 -0.06
CA PHE A 476 -13.78 -8.93 -0.95
C PHE A 476 -14.92 -8.07 -1.47
N GLY A 477 -14.60 -6.81 -1.69
CA GLY A 477 -15.46 -5.88 -2.41
C GLY A 477 -15.33 -6.07 -3.92
N TYR A 478 -16.31 -5.59 -4.67
CA TYR A 478 -16.17 -5.39 -6.11
C TYR A 478 -16.78 -4.06 -6.52
N SER A 479 -16.32 -3.54 -7.67
CA SER A 479 -16.87 -2.35 -8.30
C SER A 479 -17.42 -2.71 -9.67
N LYS A 480 -18.62 -2.23 -9.96
CA LYS A 480 -19.38 -2.53 -11.17
C LYS A 480 -19.74 -1.26 -11.90
N TYR A 481 -19.36 -1.20 -13.17
CA TYR A 481 -19.74 -0.11 -14.06
C TYR A 481 -21.18 -0.28 -14.56
N ILE A 482 -21.98 0.77 -14.46
CA ILE A 482 -23.39 0.79 -14.86
C ILE A 482 -23.56 1.94 -15.86
N ASN A 483 -23.44 1.63 -17.15
CA ASN A 483 -23.52 2.66 -18.18
C ASN A 483 -24.97 3.05 -18.48
N THR A 484 -25.54 4.01 -17.74
CA THR A 484 -26.90 4.52 -18.01
C THR A 484 -26.95 5.98 -18.46
N VAL A 485 -25.88 6.78 -18.32
CA VAL A 485 -25.82 8.17 -18.80
C VAL A 485 -24.39 8.56 -19.19
N ALA A 486 -24.19 9.03 -20.43
CA ALA A 486 -22.86 9.31 -21.01
C ALA A 486 -22.05 10.40 -20.29
N THR A 487 -22.70 11.29 -19.54
CA THR A 487 -22.06 12.43 -18.84
C THR A 487 -21.75 12.17 -17.36
N TYR A 488 -22.38 11.15 -16.75
CA TYR A 488 -22.26 10.85 -15.32
C TYR A 488 -22.29 9.33 -15.08
N PRO A 489 -21.13 8.68 -15.00
CA PRO A 489 -21.09 7.23 -14.86
C PRO A 489 -21.72 6.81 -13.52
N GLN A 490 -22.59 5.80 -13.58
CA GLN A 490 -23.15 5.19 -12.38
C GLN A 490 -22.30 3.98 -12.00
N TRP A 491 -22.03 3.86 -10.71
CA TRP A 491 -21.21 2.81 -10.14
C TRP A 491 -21.93 2.09 -9.01
N GLY A 492 -21.73 0.78 -8.99
CA GLY A 492 -22.28 -0.14 -8.01
C GLY A 492 -21.24 -1.14 -7.54
N GLY A 493 -21.70 -2.15 -6.82
CA GLY A 493 -20.84 -3.15 -6.20
C GLY A 493 -21.45 -3.75 -4.94
N GLY A 494 -20.68 -4.60 -4.29
CA GLY A 494 -21.10 -5.36 -3.11
C GLY A 494 -19.94 -6.08 -2.45
N VAL A 495 -20.24 -6.82 -1.39
CA VAL A 495 -19.25 -7.65 -0.67
C VAL A 495 -19.56 -9.11 -0.96
N VAL A 496 -18.57 -9.80 -1.52
CA VAL A 496 -18.60 -11.24 -1.79
C VAL A 496 -17.93 -12.00 -0.65
N LYS A 497 -18.55 -13.11 -0.25
CA LYS A 497 -17.94 -14.14 0.60
C LYS A 497 -17.49 -15.30 -0.27
N MET A 498 -16.20 -15.60 -0.22
CA MET A 498 -15.60 -16.82 -0.75
C MET A 498 -15.46 -17.84 0.39
N TYR A 499 -16.08 -19.00 0.23
CA TYR A 499 -15.99 -20.13 1.15
C TYR A 499 -15.04 -21.19 0.62
N ILE A 500 -14.03 -21.52 1.41
CA ILE A 500 -12.97 -22.47 1.10
C ILE A 500 -13.38 -23.84 1.63
N ASN A 501 -13.83 -24.70 0.73
CA ASN A 501 -14.34 -26.04 1.06
C ASN A 501 -13.44 -27.13 0.46
N GLY A 502 -12.18 -27.19 0.89
CA GLY A 502 -11.24 -28.21 0.42
C GLY A 502 -10.06 -27.70 -0.40
N THR A 503 -9.17 -28.62 -0.76
CA THR A 503 -7.95 -28.34 -1.54
C THR A 503 -8.17 -28.19 -3.05
N ASN A 504 -9.42 -28.27 -3.53
CA ASN A 504 -9.78 -28.08 -4.94
C ASN A 504 -10.54 -26.75 -5.11
N PRO A 505 -9.87 -25.68 -5.59
CA PRO A 505 -10.50 -24.36 -5.75
C PRO A 505 -11.74 -24.32 -6.65
N SER A 506 -11.91 -25.29 -7.55
CA SER A 506 -13.12 -25.39 -8.38
C SER A 506 -14.40 -25.69 -7.59
N LEU A 507 -14.28 -26.19 -6.35
CA LEU A 507 -15.40 -26.49 -5.46
C LEU A 507 -15.68 -25.38 -4.44
N TRP A 508 -14.86 -24.34 -4.40
CA TRP A 508 -15.09 -23.19 -3.54
C TRP A 508 -16.36 -22.45 -3.95
N ALA A 509 -17.08 -21.92 -2.96
CA ALA A 509 -18.35 -21.24 -3.18
C ALA A 509 -18.18 -19.72 -3.06
N TYR A 510 -18.91 -18.99 -3.89
CA TYR A 510 -18.85 -17.52 -3.95
C TYR A 510 -20.27 -16.98 -3.98
N ASN A 511 -20.62 -16.12 -3.04
CA ASN A 511 -21.94 -15.48 -2.99
C ASN A 511 -21.84 -14.07 -2.41
N ASP A 512 -22.75 -13.19 -2.79
CA ASP A 512 -22.90 -11.90 -2.12
C ASP A 512 -23.30 -12.13 -0.66
N TYR A 513 -22.51 -11.59 0.26
CA TYR A 513 -22.83 -11.59 1.69
C TYR A 513 -23.48 -10.27 2.12
N VAL A 514 -23.11 -9.16 1.47
CA VAL A 514 -23.74 -7.86 1.68
C VAL A 514 -24.33 -7.37 0.36
N THR A 515 -25.64 -7.20 0.34
CA THR A 515 -26.40 -6.56 -0.74
C THR A 515 -26.98 -5.24 -0.27
N PHE A 516 -27.42 -4.41 -1.21
CA PHE A 516 -28.01 -3.11 -0.93
C PHE A 516 -29.35 -2.97 -1.64
N ALA A 517 -30.32 -2.34 -0.99
CA ALA A 517 -31.57 -1.94 -1.62
C ALA A 517 -31.38 -0.75 -2.59
N ASN A 518 -30.29 0.04 -2.46
CA ASN A 518 -29.88 0.97 -3.50
C ASN A 518 -29.63 0.19 -4.81
N PRO A 519 -30.20 0.62 -5.94
CA PRO A 519 -29.94 -0.01 -7.22
C PRO A 519 -28.44 -0.18 -7.48
N ASN A 520 -28.05 -1.44 -7.72
CA ASN A 520 -26.68 -1.89 -8.00
C ASN A 520 -25.65 -1.74 -6.86
N GLY A 521 -26.05 -1.37 -5.63
CA GLY A 521 -25.14 -1.28 -4.49
C GLY A 521 -24.05 -0.21 -4.60
N PHE A 522 -22.91 -0.37 -3.95
CA PHE A 522 -21.85 0.65 -3.89
C PHE A 522 -20.51 0.11 -4.39
N PRO A 523 -19.69 0.90 -5.10
CA PRO A 523 -18.37 0.44 -5.52
C PRO A 523 -17.44 0.29 -4.30
N ILE A 524 -16.93 -0.92 -4.07
CA ILE A 524 -16.01 -1.21 -2.98
C ILE A 524 -14.64 -1.55 -3.58
N THR A 525 -13.67 -0.64 -3.41
CA THR A 525 -12.29 -0.80 -3.91
C THR A 525 -11.28 -1.11 -2.81
N SER A 526 -11.55 -0.64 -1.59
CA SER A 526 -10.77 -0.97 -0.40
C SER A 526 -10.95 -2.43 0.00
N LYS A 527 -10.06 -2.90 0.86
CA LYS A 527 -10.16 -4.20 1.51
C LYS A 527 -11.40 -4.26 2.39
N VAL A 528 -12.08 -5.41 2.36
CA VAL A 528 -13.06 -5.77 3.38
C VAL A 528 -12.29 -6.31 4.58
N ALA A 529 -12.14 -5.49 5.62
CA ALA A 529 -11.51 -5.90 6.86
C ALA A 529 -12.48 -6.73 7.69
N PHE A 530 -11.96 -7.59 8.56
CA PHE A 530 -12.77 -8.34 9.52
C PHE A 530 -12.01 -8.48 10.83
N ASP A 531 -12.75 -8.52 11.93
CA ASP A 531 -12.19 -8.70 13.27
C ASP A 531 -13.24 -9.24 14.23
N LYS A 532 -12.80 -9.81 15.36
CA LYS A 532 -13.70 -10.08 16.49
C LYS A 532 -14.00 -8.75 17.19
N CYS A 533 -15.28 -8.51 17.43
CA CYS A 533 -15.80 -7.31 18.06
C CYS A 533 -16.84 -7.74 19.09
N PHE A 534 -16.49 -7.65 20.38
CA PHE A 534 -17.26 -8.20 21.51
C PHE A 534 -17.65 -9.67 21.26
N ASP A 535 -16.64 -10.51 20.99
CA ASP A 535 -16.73 -11.96 20.72
C ASP A 535 -17.57 -12.38 19.51
N GLN A 536 -17.95 -11.43 18.66
CA GLN A 536 -18.66 -11.67 17.41
C GLN A 536 -17.81 -11.17 16.23
N TYR A 537 -17.69 -11.95 15.16
CA TYR A 537 -17.02 -11.48 13.95
C TYR A 537 -17.85 -10.44 13.21
N TYR A 538 -17.18 -9.41 12.69
CA TYR A 538 -17.77 -8.39 11.84
C TYR A 538 -16.91 -8.17 10.60
N LEU A 539 -17.55 -7.73 9.52
CA LEU A 539 -16.94 -7.22 8.31
C LEU A 539 -17.04 -5.69 8.29
N TYR A 540 -15.94 -5.03 7.94
CA TYR A 540 -15.83 -3.57 7.84
C TYR A 540 -15.39 -3.21 6.43
N PHE A 541 -16.06 -2.25 5.81
CA PHE A 541 -15.72 -1.81 4.47
C PHE A 541 -16.16 -0.37 4.25
N THR A 542 -15.58 0.25 3.23
CA THR A 542 -15.98 1.57 2.75
C THR A 542 -16.23 1.52 1.26
N SER A 543 -17.22 2.28 0.78
CA SER A 543 -17.36 2.53 -0.65
C SER A 543 -16.54 3.73 -1.09
N GLY A 544 -16.12 3.71 -2.35
CA GLY A 544 -15.31 4.77 -2.93
C GLY A 544 -14.45 4.31 -4.10
N ARG A 545 -14.22 5.21 -5.06
CA ARG A 545 -13.26 5.07 -6.16
C ARG A 545 -12.44 6.36 -6.30
N TYR A 546 -11.14 6.23 -6.54
CA TYR A 546 -10.25 7.35 -6.85
C TYR A 546 -9.12 6.87 -7.77
N PHE A 547 -9.42 6.81 -9.05
CA PHE A 547 -8.50 6.46 -10.14
C PHE A 547 -8.05 7.69 -10.92
N THR A 548 -8.85 8.76 -10.92
CA THR A 548 -8.49 10.04 -11.55
C THR A 548 -8.81 11.22 -10.62
N SER A 549 -8.04 12.31 -10.74
CA SER A 549 -8.26 13.53 -9.94
C SER A 549 -9.65 14.13 -10.15
N ASN A 550 -10.18 14.01 -11.36
CA ASN A 550 -11.49 14.56 -11.76
C ASN A 550 -12.63 13.54 -11.63
N GLU A 551 -12.47 12.49 -10.82
CA GLU A 551 -13.42 11.38 -10.76
C GLU A 551 -14.76 11.78 -10.11
N LEU A 552 -15.77 11.90 -10.97
CA LEU A 552 -17.16 12.16 -10.65
C LEU A 552 -18.05 10.96 -11.02
N TYR A 553 -18.80 10.44 -10.05
CA TYR A 553 -19.76 9.36 -10.27
C TYR A 553 -20.97 9.45 -9.33
N ASN A 554 -22.03 8.71 -9.65
CA ASN A 554 -23.27 8.63 -8.87
C ASN A 554 -23.95 10.00 -8.63
N THR A 555 -23.74 10.94 -9.55
CA THR A 555 -24.41 12.23 -9.63
C THR A 555 -25.69 12.12 -10.47
N SER A 556 -26.73 12.86 -10.09
CA SER A 556 -28.04 12.83 -10.78
C SER A 556 -28.08 13.94 -11.83
N ALA A 557 -27.72 13.66 -13.09
CA ALA A 557 -27.83 14.58 -14.24
C ALA A 557 -27.48 16.07 -13.94
N GLY A 558 -26.50 16.30 -13.06
CA GLY A 558 -26.21 17.57 -12.39
C GLY A 558 -25.41 17.34 -11.09
N PRO A 559 -24.91 18.39 -10.42
CA PRO A 559 -23.95 18.29 -9.31
C PRO A 559 -24.52 17.74 -8.00
N VAL A 560 -25.81 17.37 -7.95
CA VAL A 560 -26.44 16.80 -6.75
C VAL A 560 -26.35 15.27 -6.85
N THR A 561 -25.48 14.66 -6.04
CA THR A 561 -25.53 13.22 -5.77
C THR A 561 -26.73 12.95 -4.88
N ASN A 562 -27.53 11.92 -5.16
CA ASN A 562 -28.54 11.43 -4.19
C ASN A 562 -28.08 10.17 -3.45
N LYS A 563 -26.97 9.58 -3.92
CA LYS A 563 -26.38 8.33 -3.43
C LYS A 563 -24.97 8.65 -2.89
N PRO A 564 -24.80 8.76 -1.56
CA PRO A 564 -23.50 9.03 -0.94
C PRO A 564 -22.59 7.80 -1.01
N ASP A 565 -21.29 7.96 -0.82
CA ASP A 565 -20.47 6.81 -0.38
C ASP A 565 -20.70 6.53 1.12
N ILE A 566 -20.29 5.35 1.59
CA ILE A 566 -20.62 4.86 2.93
C ILE A 566 -19.43 4.21 3.62
N LEU A 567 -19.44 4.28 4.95
CA LEU A 567 -18.70 3.39 5.84
C LEU A 567 -19.70 2.38 6.44
N ALA A 568 -19.31 1.12 6.61
CA ALA A 568 -20.21 0.12 7.15
C ALA A 568 -19.51 -0.91 8.02
N GLY A 569 -20.26 -1.43 8.99
CA GLY A 569 -19.92 -2.60 9.79
C GLY A 569 -21.07 -3.60 9.83
N VAL A 570 -20.76 -4.85 9.50
CA VAL A 570 -21.77 -5.90 9.27
C VAL A 570 -21.42 -7.15 10.08
N PRO A 571 -22.34 -7.70 10.91
CA PRO A 571 -22.06 -8.93 11.65
C PRO A 571 -21.88 -10.12 10.70
N PHE A 572 -20.87 -10.94 10.97
CA PHE A 572 -20.60 -12.19 10.26
C PHE A 572 -21.05 -13.39 11.11
N THR A 573 -22.09 -14.10 10.67
CA THR A 573 -22.80 -15.12 11.48
C THR A 573 -22.75 -16.53 10.91
N CYS A 574 -21.78 -16.80 10.03
CA CYS A 574 -21.54 -18.15 9.53
C CYS A 574 -20.63 -18.94 10.48
N ASN A 575 -20.82 -20.24 10.57
CA ASN A 575 -19.83 -21.16 11.15
C ASN A 575 -18.82 -21.66 10.08
N TYR A 576 -17.84 -22.46 10.48
CA TYR A 576 -16.81 -23.02 9.57
C TYR A 576 -17.39 -23.91 8.46
N GLN A 577 -18.56 -24.52 8.66
CA GLN A 577 -19.28 -25.26 7.61
C GLN A 577 -20.12 -24.36 6.68
N ASN A 578 -19.96 -23.03 6.75
CA ASN A 578 -20.71 -22.06 5.96
C ASN A 578 -22.23 -22.12 6.17
N ILE A 579 -22.67 -22.53 7.36
CA ILE A 579 -24.06 -22.41 7.81
C ILE A 579 -24.21 -21.05 8.46
N CYS A 580 -25.02 -20.18 7.87
CA CYS A 580 -25.15 -18.78 8.26
C CYS A 580 -26.59 -18.46 8.69
N ASN A 581 -26.74 -17.65 9.74
CA ASN A 581 -28.03 -17.12 10.16
C ASN A 581 -27.91 -15.65 10.59
N PRO A 582 -28.26 -14.69 9.69
CA PRO A 582 -28.85 -14.86 8.37
C PRO A 582 -27.87 -15.34 7.28
N ALA A 583 -28.40 -15.78 6.14
CA ALA A 583 -27.59 -16.21 4.98
C ALA A 583 -26.77 -15.08 4.34
N ALA A 584 -27.34 -13.87 4.32
CA ALA A 584 -26.74 -12.65 3.81
C ALA A 584 -27.38 -11.45 4.53
N ILE A 585 -26.75 -10.27 4.42
CA ILE A 585 -27.21 -9.02 5.00
C ILE A 585 -27.67 -8.10 3.88
N ASN A 586 -28.90 -7.60 3.99
CA ASN A 586 -29.45 -6.64 3.04
C ASN A 586 -29.50 -5.24 3.67
N MET A 587 -28.65 -4.35 3.18
CA MET A 587 -28.61 -2.97 3.61
C MET A 587 -29.77 -2.17 2.99
N PRO A 588 -30.40 -1.24 3.72
CA PRO A 588 -31.53 -0.45 3.23
C PRO A 588 -31.09 0.53 2.13
N SER A 589 -32.04 1.27 1.58
CA SER A 589 -31.71 2.37 0.67
C SER A 589 -31.07 3.51 1.46
N ILE A 590 -29.82 3.82 1.15
CA ILE A 590 -29.01 4.84 1.82
C ILE A 590 -29.02 6.12 1.00
N THR A 591 -29.36 7.24 1.65
CA THR A 591 -29.34 8.60 1.08
C THR A 591 -28.43 9.52 1.88
N ILE A 592 -28.09 10.70 1.34
CA ILE A 592 -27.25 11.68 2.03
C ILE A 592 -27.77 12.00 3.43
N GLY A 593 -26.85 12.14 4.39
CA GLY A 593 -27.16 12.46 5.79
C GLY A 593 -27.82 11.31 6.55
N SER A 594 -27.94 10.11 5.94
CA SER A 594 -28.44 8.93 6.62
C SER A 594 -27.35 8.28 7.47
N HIS A 595 -27.66 8.05 8.73
CA HIS A 595 -26.82 7.31 9.67
C HIS A 595 -27.75 6.36 10.40
N SER A 596 -27.75 5.09 10.02
CA SER A 596 -28.74 4.17 10.58
C SER A 596 -28.32 2.70 10.41
N THR A 597 -29.28 1.83 10.68
CA THR A 597 -29.11 0.38 10.85
C THR A 597 -29.69 -0.32 9.64
N ALA A 598 -29.31 -1.57 9.41
CA ALA A 598 -30.00 -2.37 8.41
C ALA A 598 -31.50 -2.59 8.78
N GLY A 599 -32.40 -2.55 7.80
CA GLY A 599 -33.85 -2.72 7.97
C GLY A 599 -34.70 -1.48 7.62
N SER A 600 -36.01 -1.68 7.35
CA SER A 600 -36.93 -0.69 6.75
C SER A 600 -37.42 0.46 7.66
N ALA A 601 -36.91 0.59 8.89
CA ALA A 601 -37.40 1.60 9.86
C ALA A 601 -36.38 1.99 10.95
N ALA A 602 -35.13 2.29 10.59
CA ALA A 602 -34.04 2.49 11.56
C ALA A 602 -34.00 3.90 12.21
N THR A 603 -34.10 3.96 13.54
CA THR A 603 -33.60 5.08 14.38
C THR A 603 -32.31 4.65 15.11
N SER A 604 -31.52 5.59 15.65
CA SER A 604 -30.23 5.32 16.33
C SER A 604 -30.27 4.34 17.51
N GLY A 605 -31.46 4.01 18.05
CA GLY A 605 -31.66 2.97 19.05
C GLY A 605 -31.76 1.53 18.52
N SER A 606 -31.79 1.32 17.20
CA SER A 606 -32.14 0.02 16.63
C SER A 606 -30.98 -0.98 16.48
N VAL A 607 -29.71 -0.57 16.33
CA VAL A 607 -28.57 -1.54 16.23
C VAL A 607 -28.44 -2.26 17.56
N CYS A 608 -28.40 -1.48 18.64
CA CYS A 608 -28.24 -2.03 19.97
C CYS A 608 -29.39 -2.98 20.33
N TYR A 609 -30.63 -2.59 20.01
CA TYR A 609 -31.80 -3.45 20.19
C TYR A 609 -31.70 -4.75 19.38
N ASN A 610 -31.31 -4.66 18.11
CA ASN A 610 -31.15 -5.84 17.24
C ASN A 610 -30.02 -6.74 17.73
N LEU A 611 -28.91 -6.19 18.23
CA LEU A 611 -27.84 -6.96 18.85
C LEU A 611 -28.29 -7.65 20.14
N ALA A 612 -29.03 -6.93 21.00
CA ALA A 612 -29.54 -7.46 22.28
C ALA A 612 -30.58 -8.58 22.08
N THR A 613 -31.29 -8.57 20.94
CA THR A 613 -32.26 -9.59 20.55
C THR A 613 -31.70 -10.62 19.57
N SER A 614 -30.39 -10.59 19.30
CA SER A 614 -29.71 -11.45 18.32
C SER A 614 -30.32 -11.44 16.90
N ASN A 615 -30.99 -10.33 16.54
CA ASN A 615 -31.52 -10.09 15.20
C ASN A 615 -30.42 -9.57 14.26
N TYR A 616 -29.44 -10.42 13.95
CA TYR A 616 -28.27 -10.05 13.17
C TYR A 616 -28.58 -9.59 11.74
N ALA A 617 -29.73 -10.00 11.17
CA ALA A 617 -30.21 -9.53 9.88
C ALA A 617 -30.42 -8.01 9.81
N ASN A 618 -30.65 -7.37 10.95
CA ASN A 618 -30.91 -5.93 11.06
C ASN A 618 -29.88 -5.23 11.97
N ALA A 619 -28.79 -5.91 12.34
CA ALA A 619 -27.79 -5.41 13.27
C ALA A 619 -26.52 -4.85 12.59
N ALA A 620 -26.52 -4.72 11.26
CA ALA A 620 -25.50 -3.97 10.55
C ALA A 620 -25.72 -2.45 10.73
N TRP A 621 -24.64 -1.69 10.64
CA TRP A 621 -24.66 -0.23 10.72
C TRP A 621 -23.95 0.38 9.51
N PHE A 622 -24.34 1.61 9.14
CA PHE A 622 -23.65 2.40 8.14
C PHE A 622 -23.65 3.89 8.46
N GLN A 623 -22.69 4.59 7.88
CA GLN A 623 -22.53 6.04 7.93
C GLN A 623 -22.45 6.56 6.49
N ALA A 624 -23.43 7.35 6.06
CA ALA A 624 -23.32 8.09 4.81
C ALA A 624 -22.24 9.17 4.90
N LEU A 625 -21.46 9.32 3.84
CA LEU A 625 -20.39 10.32 3.71
C LEU A 625 -20.91 11.63 3.12
N ASP A 626 -20.15 12.70 3.33
CA ASP A 626 -20.53 14.06 2.96
C ASP A 626 -20.69 14.20 1.42
N PRO A 627 -21.74 14.90 0.94
CA PRO A 627 -21.96 15.11 -0.48
C PRO A 627 -20.95 16.10 -1.09
N ILE A 628 -21.04 16.34 -2.40
CA ILE A 628 -20.26 17.36 -3.10
C ILE A 628 -20.46 18.72 -2.43
N THR A 629 -19.37 19.37 -2.04
CA THR A 629 -19.35 20.71 -1.42
C THR A 629 -18.23 21.51 -2.06
N SER A 630 -18.57 22.39 -3.03
CA SER A 630 -17.59 23.16 -3.80
C SER A 630 -16.50 23.78 -2.92
N PRO A 631 -15.20 23.64 -3.28
CA PRO A 631 -14.66 23.04 -4.51
C PRO A 631 -14.48 21.51 -4.46
N TYR A 632 -14.86 20.88 -3.36
CA TYR A 632 -14.63 19.47 -3.10
C TYR A 632 -15.73 18.56 -3.66
N TYR A 633 -15.30 17.44 -4.23
CA TYR A 633 -16.18 16.34 -4.62
C TYR A 633 -16.70 15.56 -3.41
N MET A 634 -17.60 14.62 -3.68
CA MET A 634 -18.20 13.77 -2.65
C MET A 634 -17.13 13.02 -1.87
N GLU A 635 -17.31 12.99 -0.55
CA GLU A 635 -16.44 12.24 0.35
C GLU A 635 -16.60 10.74 0.09
N ARG A 636 -15.47 10.05 0.06
CA ARG A 636 -15.37 8.63 -0.27
C ARG A 636 -14.28 7.96 0.55
N GLY A 637 -14.38 6.67 0.79
CA GLY A 637 -13.30 5.91 1.40
C GLY A 637 -12.56 5.08 0.37
N VAL A 638 -11.27 5.38 0.24
CA VAL A 638 -10.34 4.69 -0.66
C VAL A 638 -9.19 4.05 0.11
N THR A 639 -9.14 4.27 1.41
CA THR A 639 -8.22 3.65 2.36
C THR A 639 -8.84 2.40 2.98
N ASP A 640 -8.03 1.39 3.25
CA ASP A 640 -8.49 0.18 3.93
C ASP A 640 -8.92 0.49 5.37
N PRO A 641 -9.99 -0.15 5.88
CA PRO A 641 -10.39 0.00 7.28
C PRO A 641 -9.31 -0.52 8.24
N VAL A 642 -9.17 0.13 9.40
CA VAL A 642 -8.22 -0.26 10.44
C VAL A 642 -8.96 -0.99 11.56
N THR A 643 -8.74 -2.30 11.67
CA THR A 643 -9.22 -3.11 12.79
C THR A 643 -8.19 -3.11 13.92
N THR A 644 -8.67 -3.05 15.17
CA THR A 644 -7.80 -2.77 16.32
C THR A 644 -7.75 -3.90 17.35
N GLY A 645 -8.64 -4.89 17.29
CA GLY A 645 -8.80 -5.91 18.34
C GLY A 645 -9.31 -5.37 19.68
N ALA A 646 -9.48 -4.06 19.85
CA ALA A 646 -9.88 -3.41 21.09
C ALA A 646 -11.34 -2.95 21.08
N ASN A 647 -12.18 -3.62 20.28
CA ASN A 647 -13.61 -3.33 20.11
C ASN A 647 -13.94 -1.94 19.50
N TYR A 648 -13.01 -1.35 18.74
CA TYR A 648 -13.27 -0.20 17.89
C TYR A 648 -12.63 -0.37 16.52
N VAL A 649 -13.14 0.37 15.53
CA VAL A 649 -12.66 0.35 14.15
C VAL A 649 -12.45 1.79 13.67
N LEU A 650 -11.42 2.02 12.86
CA LEU A 650 -11.13 3.31 12.28
C LEU A 650 -11.26 3.27 10.76
N PHE A 651 -11.64 4.41 10.17
CA PHE A 651 -11.68 4.60 8.72
C PHE A 651 -11.02 5.91 8.36
N VAL A 652 -10.40 5.96 7.19
CA VAL A 652 -9.92 7.20 6.58
C VAL A 652 -10.75 7.46 5.33
N THR A 653 -11.23 8.69 5.20
CA THR A 653 -12.01 9.14 4.06
C THR A 653 -11.41 10.42 3.50
N ALA A 654 -11.76 10.71 2.25
CA ALA A 654 -11.27 11.89 1.58
C ALA A 654 -12.29 12.50 0.63
N GLN A 655 -12.15 13.80 0.40
CA GLN A 655 -12.82 14.54 -0.64
C GLN A 655 -11.78 15.01 -1.66
N PRO A 656 -11.79 14.44 -2.88
CA PRO A 656 -11.05 15.01 -3.98
C PRO A 656 -11.54 16.41 -4.32
N THR A 657 -10.79 17.12 -5.14
CA THR A 657 -11.03 18.52 -5.51
C THR A 657 -10.90 18.69 -7.01
N SER A 658 -11.75 19.54 -7.59
CA SER A 658 -11.64 19.93 -9.01
C SER A 658 -10.57 20.99 -9.26
N ASP A 659 -10.07 21.63 -8.20
CA ASP A 659 -9.12 22.72 -8.31
C ASP A 659 -7.71 22.18 -8.55
N VAL A 660 -7.18 22.43 -9.74
CA VAL A 660 -5.83 22.02 -10.16
C VAL A 660 -4.72 22.68 -9.35
N CYS A 661 -5.01 23.78 -8.66
CA CYS A 661 -4.08 24.45 -7.74
C CYS A 661 -4.12 23.86 -6.32
N SER A 662 -5.05 22.94 -6.05
CA SER A 662 -5.22 22.30 -4.75
C SER A 662 -4.64 20.89 -4.73
N PHE A 663 -4.20 20.45 -3.54
CA PHE A 663 -3.34 19.26 -3.32
C PHE A 663 -4.06 17.92 -3.41
N SER A 664 -4.83 17.74 -4.49
CA SER A 664 -5.62 16.54 -4.78
C SER A 664 -6.82 16.30 -3.86
N GLY A 665 -6.98 17.05 -2.76
CA GLY A 665 -8.18 17.03 -1.93
C GLY A 665 -7.94 17.32 -0.45
N GLN A 666 -8.82 16.77 0.39
CA GLN A 666 -8.70 16.79 1.86
C GLN A 666 -9.13 15.44 2.45
N SER A 667 -8.56 15.07 3.58
CA SER A 667 -8.80 13.79 4.27
C SER A 667 -9.18 13.97 5.73
N ARG A 668 -9.86 12.98 6.30
CA ARG A 668 -10.15 12.92 7.74
C ARG A 668 -10.26 11.48 8.23
N MET A 669 -10.16 11.30 9.53
CA MET A 669 -10.33 10.00 10.19
C MET A 669 -11.67 9.92 10.91
N TRP A 670 -12.25 8.72 10.92
CA TRP A 670 -13.42 8.33 11.69
C TRP A 670 -13.08 7.23 12.69
N GLY A 671 -13.70 7.27 13.87
CA GLY A 671 -13.58 6.25 14.90
C GLY A 671 -14.95 5.78 15.38
N PHE A 672 -15.17 4.46 15.32
CA PHE A 672 -16.45 3.86 15.67
C PHE A 672 -16.30 2.75 16.70
N ASN A 673 -17.29 2.63 17.57
CA ASN A 673 -17.58 1.37 18.21
C ASN A 673 -17.83 0.32 17.13
N CYS A 674 -17.05 -0.76 17.16
CA CYS A 674 -17.00 -1.73 16.07
C CYS A 674 -18.34 -2.45 15.83
N ALA A 675 -19.19 -2.61 16.86
CA ALA A 675 -20.44 -3.35 16.76
C ALA A 675 -21.63 -2.45 16.40
N THR A 676 -21.60 -1.19 16.86
CA THR A 676 -22.78 -0.31 16.82
C THR A 676 -22.68 0.84 15.82
N GLY A 677 -21.48 1.18 15.34
CA GLY A 677 -21.27 2.36 14.49
C GLY A 677 -21.44 3.69 15.23
N GLY A 678 -21.54 3.67 16.56
CA GLY A 678 -21.59 4.87 17.40
C GLY A 678 -20.19 5.38 17.78
N MET A 679 -20.13 6.44 18.60
CA MET A 679 -18.88 6.94 19.17
C MET A 679 -18.18 5.87 20.03
N ILE A 680 -16.85 5.87 20.03
CA ILE A 680 -16.03 4.89 20.77
C ILE A 680 -16.32 4.92 22.27
N ASN A 681 -16.44 6.11 22.87
CA ASN A 681 -16.73 6.27 24.30
C ASN A 681 -18.21 6.12 24.68
N SER A 682 -19.09 5.74 23.73
CA SER A 682 -20.52 5.62 24.00
C SER A 682 -20.82 4.46 24.95
N THR A 683 -21.63 4.75 25.98
CA THR A 683 -22.17 3.77 26.92
C THR A 683 -23.64 3.43 26.64
N ALA A 684 -24.20 3.96 25.54
CA ALA A 684 -25.62 3.83 25.22
C ALA A 684 -26.08 2.39 24.93
N CYS A 685 -25.16 1.51 24.53
CA CYS A 685 -25.47 0.10 24.26
C CYS A 685 -24.87 -0.83 25.32
N ALA A 686 -25.73 -1.36 26.19
CA ALA A 686 -25.33 -2.28 27.25
C ALA A 686 -24.60 -3.51 26.68
N GLY A 687 -23.46 -3.88 27.27
CA GLY A 687 -22.64 -5.00 26.82
C GLY A 687 -21.82 -4.75 25.55
N LYS A 688 -21.93 -3.56 24.94
CA LYS A 688 -21.13 -3.14 23.78
C LYS A 688 -20.39 -1.84 24.07
N THR A 689 -19.82 -1.71 25.27
CA THR A 689 -19.03 -0.54 25.69
C THR A 689 -17.54 -0.81 25.48
N VAL A 690 -16.86 0.07 24.74
CA VAL A 690 -15.42 -0.05 24.53
C VAL A 690 -14.69 0.24 25.84
N ASN A 691 -13.68 -0.57 26.18
CA ASN A 691 -12.79 -0.22 27.27
C ASN A 691 -11.85 0.90 26.81
N THR A 692 -12.15 2.15 27.22
CA THR A 692 -11.39 3.34 26.81
C THR A 692 -9.93 3.32 27.27
N THR A 693 -9.56 2.50 28.26
CA THR A 693 -8.15 2.36 28.66
C THR A 693 -7.31 1.66 27.59
N LEU A 694 -7.94 0.93 26.66
CA LEU A 694 -7.29 0.28 25.53
C LEU A 694 -7.21 1.18 24.29
N VAL A 695 -7.90 2.32 24.30
CA VAL A 695 -7.86 3.30 23.20
C VAL A 695 -6.68 4.22 23.44
N GLN A 696 -5.53 3.84 22.88
CA GLN A 696 -4.23 4.43 23.16
C GLN A 696 -3.36 4.40 21.90
N GLY A 697 -2.26 5.15 21.92
CA GLY A 697 -1.33 5.29 20.79
C GLY A 697 -1.75 6.39 19.81
N THR A 698 -0.91 6.58 18.80
CA THR A 698 -1.07 7.63 17.79
C THR A 698 -1.14 6.99 16.42
N LEU A 699 -2.11 7.44 15.62
CA LEU A 699 -2.23 7.06 14.23
C LEU A 699 -1.45 8.06 13.37
N LEU A 700 -0.62 7.55 12.47
CA LEU A 700 0.20 8.36 11.56
C LEU A 700 -0.40 8.31 10.16
N MET A 701 -1.03 9.40 9.74
CA MET A 701 -1.64 9.52 8.42
C MET A 701 -0.80 10.45 7.54
N GLN A 702 0.05 9.87 6.71
CA GLN A 702 0.74 10.60 5.67
C GLN A 702 -0.24 10.94 4.53
N LEU A 703 -0.17 12.16 4.01
CA LEU A 703 -1.06 12.67 2.98
C LEU A 703 -0.28 12.97 1.68
N SER A 704 -0.98 13.16 0.56
CA SER A 704 -0.40 13.56 -0.73
C SER A 704 0.41 14.86 -0.68
N THR A 705 0.19 15.67 0.35
CA THR A 705 0.97 16.88 0.67
C THR A 705 2.32 16.58 1.30
N ALA A 706 2.67 15.31 1.54
CA ALA A 706 3.79 14.82 2.35
C ALA A 706 3.72 15.18 3.84
N ALA A 707 2.67 15.90 4.27
CA ALA A 707 2.38 16.11 5.68
C ALA A 707 2.04 14.77 6.37
N ILE A 708 2.46 14.64 7.63
CA ILE A 708 2.15 13.48 8.47
C ILE A 708 1.21 13.97 9.56
N ASN A 709 -0.08 13.72 9.39
CA ASN A 709 -1.07 14.05 10.40
C ASN A 709 -1.02 12.99 11.52
N GLN A 710 -0.60 13.43 12.71
CA GLN A 710 -0.48 12.60 13.91
C GLN A 710 -1.75 12.72 14.76
N ILE A 711 -2.49 11.62 14.91
CA ILE A 711 -3.78 11.63 15.63
C ILE A 711 -3.70 10.74 16.87
N ASN A 712 -3.60 11.37 18.04
CA ASN A 712 -3.61 10.67 19.33
C ASN A 712 -5.01 10.11 19.62
N LEU A 713 -5.15 8.78 19.60
CA LEU A 713 -6.46 8.11 19.64
C LEU A 713 -7.20 8.37 20.94
N LYS A 714 -6.50 8.38 22.07
CA LYS A 714 -7.08 8.61 23.40
C LYS A 714 -7.70 10.01 23.47
N ASN A 715 -6.91 11.03 23.16
CA ASN A 715 -7.32 12.43 23.25
C ASN A 715 -8.48 12.73 22.30
N THR A 716 -8.40 12.22 21.06
CA THR A 716 -9.38 12.51 20.01
C THR A 716 -10.71 11.77 20.20
N PHE A 717 -10.69 10.48 20.56
CA PHE A 717 -11.91 9.65 20.55
C PHE A 717 -12.48 9.31 21.94
N THR A 718 -11.73 9.57 23.01
CA THR A 718 -12.17 9.26 24.38
C THR A 718 -11.99 10.40 25.39
N GLY A 719 -11.27 11.47 25.03
CA GLY A 719 -11.04 12.64 25.88
C GLY A 719 -12.29 13.50 26.14
N GLY A 720 -12.13 14.56 26.94
CA GLY A 720 -13.22 15.47 27.33
C GLY A 720 -13.94 16.18 26.18
N GLY A 721 -13.37 16.17 24.97
CA GLY A 721 -13.95 16.68 23.72
C GLY A 721 -14.07 15.61 22.63
N ALA A 722 -14.28 14.34 23.00
CA ALA A 722 -14.32 13.22 22.07
C ALA A 722 -15.27 13.45 20.87
N VAL A 723 -14.77 13.16 19.67
CA VAL A 723 -15.51 13.29 18.41
C VAL A 723 -15.59 11.94 17.69
N GLN A 724 -16.60 11.75 16.83
CA GLN A 724 -16.68 10.56 15.98
C GLN A 724 -15.75 10.65 14.76
N LYS A 725 -15.43 11.87 14.32
CA LYS A 725 -14.55 12.15 13.20
C LYS A 725 -13.68 13.36 13.46
N THR A 726 -12.48 13.39 12.91
CA THR A 726 -11.57 14.55 12.98
C THR A 726 -12.04 15.68 12.06
N GLY A 727 -11.42 16.85 12.22
CA GLY A 727 -11.44 17.88 11.18
C GLY A 727 -10.72 17.42 9.91
N TRP A 728 -10.81 18.26 8.87
CA TRP A 728 -10.15 18.02 7.59
C TRP A 728 -8.65 18.34 7.66
N SER A 729 -7.87 17.58 6.91
CA SER A 729 -6.44 17.81 6.67
C SER A 729 -6.19 17.83 5.17
N ALA A 730 -5.33 18.74 4.70
CA ALA A 730 -5.07 18.91 3.27
C ALA A 730 -4.30 17.71 2.69
N GLY A 731 -4.77 17.20 1.55
CA GLY A 731 -4.18 16.07 0.83
C GLY A 731 -5.05 14.81 0.85
N MET A 732 -4.78 13.92 -0.11
CA MET A 732 -5.40 12.60 -0.23
C MET A 732 -4.66 11.56 0.62
N PRO A 733 -5.33 10.51 1.11
CA PRO A 733 -4.74 9.52 1.99
C PRO A 733 -4.27 8.28 1.22
N PRO A 734 -3.27 7.55 1.75
CA PRO A 734 -2.80 6.25 1.27
C PRO A 734 -3.92 5.21 1.15
N PRO A 735 -3.78 4.22 0.23
CA PRO A 735 -4.83 3.25 0.05
C PRO A 735 -4.71 2.24 1.20
N ASN A 736 -3.50 1.98 1.64
CA ASN A 736 -3.19 1.11 2.76
C ASN A 736 -3.58 1.77 4.08
N PRO A 737 -3.94 0.97 5.09
CA PRO A 737 -4.40 1.50 6.36
C PRO A 737 -3.25 2.27 7.06
N PRO A 738 -3.51 3.46 7.63
CA PRO A 738 -2.51 4.17 8.40
C PRO A 738 -2.06 3.34 9.61
N PRO A 739 -0.75 3.29 9.90
CA PRO A 739 -0.24 2.56 11.04
C PRO A 739 -0.62 3.27 12.34
N ILE A 740 -0.85 2.44 13.37
CA ILE A 740 -1.09 2.86 14.74
C ILE A 740 0.11 2.44 15.58
N THR A 741 0.63 3.35 16.39
CA THR A 741 1.72 3.06 17.31
C THR A 741 1.21 2.25 18.50
N PRO A 742 1.91 1.18 18.91
CA PRO A 742 1.38 0.26 19.92
C PRO A 742 1.43 0.88 21.32
N SER A 743 0.28 0.86 21.99
CA SER A 743 0.17 1.10 23.42
C SER A 743 0.62 -0.11 24.25
N GLY A 744 1.92 -0.41 24.20
CA GLY A 744 2.55 -1.43 25.04
C GLY A 744 2.79 -2.78 24.36
N THR A 745 4.00 -3.30 24.58
CA THR A 745 4.54 -4.60 24.17
C THR A 745 4.75 -4.82 22.67
N GLY A 746 5.94 -4.44 22.19
CA GLY A 746 6.53 -4.96 20.96
C GLY A 746 7.55 -4.02 20.35
N SER A 747 8.76 -4.51 20.05
CA SER A 747 9.63 -3.84 19.06
C SER A 747 8.98 -3.95 17.69
N LYS A 748 8.18 -2.95 17.31
CA LYS A 748 7.65 -2.81 15.96
C LYS A 748 8.13 -1.48 15.38
N LEU A 749 8.87 -1.58 14.28
CA LEU A 749 9.15 -0.44 13.42
C LEU A 749 7.81 0.03 12.85
N ILE A 750 7.58 1.33 12.87
CA ILE A 750 6.34 1.93 12.41
C ILE A 750 6.48 2.19 10.92
N HIS A 751 5.45 1.85 10.17
CA HIS A 751 5.42 2.14 8.73
C HIS A 751 5.06 3.63 8.53
N GLY A 752 5.49 4.23 7.44
CA GLY A 752 4.95 5.49 6.92
C GLY A 752 4.61 5.27 5.44
N LEU A 753 3.67 6.06 4.93
CA LEU A 753 2.85 5.72 3.76
C LEU A 753 2.98 6.76 2.66
N ASP A 754 3.45 6.35 1.49
CA ASP A 754 3.61 7.10 0.23
C ASP A 754 2.84 8.42 0.03
N LYS A 755 3.55 9.39 -0.55
CA LYS A 755 2.97 10.60 -1.15
C LYS A 755 2.27 10.22 -2.47
N TRP A 756 1.17 10.90 -2.80
CA TRP A 756 0.38 10.72 -4.03
C TRP A 756 0.49 11.87 -5.00
#